data_AF-A0A975LGX6-F1
#
_entry.id   AF-A0A975LGX6-F1
#
_cell.length_a   1.000
_cell.length_b   1.000
_cell.length_c   1.000
_cell.angle_alpha   90.00
_cell.angle_beta   90.00
_cell.angle_gamma   90.00
#
_symmetry.space_group_name_H-M   'P 1'
#
loop_
_entity.id
_entity.type
_entity.pdbx_description
1 polymer ?
#
loop_
_entity_poly.entity_id
_entity_poly.type
_entity_poly.pdbx_seq_one_letter_code
_entity_poly.pdbx_strand_id
1 'polypeptide(L)'
;MQIKVPDLSLVVLIGASSSGKTTFSKAHFNSSEVVSSDYCRMILSDDENNQSVNQEAFDLLHTIVDKRLKLGRLTVVDATNIQKSARKKLISIAKNNDCFPVAIVLNLPVALLKERNREREDRQIGQYVIKHHADEVRRSIRHLKQEGFRFIYVIKSLEELELVTIERKKSWNNKKDEKGPFDIIGDVHGCYDELIELLTRLNYKVETDYTKKYGVKITAPENRRLIFLGDLNDRGPKSVETFKLVMTCVEEKIAFFIPGNHEIKLLRKLSGKNVSINHGLDSTLKQLKKETDEFKEKLQIFIDQSVSHYVLDDGKLVVAHAGLPEHYHGRTSGRVRSFSIFGDVTGEKDEEGLPIRNDWTSDYRGDAVVVYGHVPQKKVYQSNNTFCIDTGCVFGGELTALRYPELECVSVLANDIYCDDNVNFKNDQAIRIDKNLIYAKDVLGNKVIYTRLLNQIKLKEENNIAAFETMSRFAINPNWLVYLPPTMSPSETSKDDAYLEYPTEAFNYYFSNGIEEIVCEEKHMGSRAIIVLCKNQATAKEKFNAMNGEIGICYTRTGRNFFNDRSLEQDFLNKVKGILDKTNFWDDFNTDWVVLDNELMPWSIKAQHLIHDQYAPIGLAGKVSLKKANELLEQVKDVQNQYIMNNKNGGASSFDINQLIEKTKERYTKINNYIKAYQNYCWDVVSIDDLKLAPFHILATEGFVHADKNHIWHMKTIEQYFDTKDSIIKRTNYIIVKNNEASIQKGIDWWLDLTKQGGEGMVVKPKEFINYGKKGPLQPAIKCRGKEYLRIIYGPEYDFKENLDTLKKRGLSKKRSMAIKEFSLGLEALKRFVQGEPLYRIHECVFGVLSMESDAVDPRL
;
A
#
# COMPACT_ATOMS: atom_id res chain seq x y z
N MET A 1 35.03 -26.66 21.75
CA MET A 1 34.73 -25.22 22.00
C MET A 1 33.25 -24.96 21.77
N GLN A 2 32.55 -24.25 22.67
CA GLN A 2 31.13 -23.91 22.45
C GLN A 2 30.99 -22.48 21.91
N ILE A 3 30.42 -22.32 20.71
CA ILE A 3 30.16 -21.03 20.07
C ILE A 3 28.68 -20.68 20.25
N LYS A 4 28.41 -19.50 20.81
CA LYS A 4 27.06 -19.03 21.12
C LYS A 4 26.62 -17.98 20.10
N VAL A 5 25.63 -18.31 19.28
CA VAL A 5 25.17 -17.44 18.18
C VAL A 5 23.74 -16.96 18.48
N PRO A 6 23.46 -15.64 18.43
CA PRO A 6 22.10 -15.14 18.56
C PRO A 6 21.19 -15.71 17.46
N ASP A 7 19.96 -16.06 17.82
CA ASP A 7 18.91 -16.54 16.93
C ASP A 7 18.65 -15.63 15.73
N LEU A 8 18.74 -14.31 15.92
CA LEU A 8 18.76 -13.31 14.85
C LEU A 8 20.14 -12.65 14.75
N SER A 9 20.97 -13.13 13.84
CA SER A 9 22.29 -12.55 13.59
C SER A 9 22.80 -12.77 12.16
N LEU A 10 23.86 -12.05 11.81
CA LEU A 10 24.66 -12.30 10.62
C LEU A 10 25.97 -12.96 11.05
N VAL A 11 26.16 -14.22 10.69
CA VAL A 11 27.42 -14.95 10.92
C VAL A 11 28.30 -14.79 9.69
N VAL A 12 29.52 -14.29 9.89
CA VAL A 12 30.52 -14.13 8.83
C VAL A 12 31.65 -15.11 9.12
N LEU A 13 31.80 -16.11 8.24
CA LEU A 13 32.94 -17.01 8.30
C LEU A 13 34.16 -16.30 7.71
N ILE A 14 35.26 -16.27 8.46
CA ILE A 14 36.50 -15.59 8.05
C ILE A 14 37.61 -16.64 8.05
N GLY A 15 38.25 -16.85 6.91
CA GLY A 15 39.31 -17.84 6.82
C GLY A 15 39.96 -17.90 5.46
N ALA A 16 41.22 -18.29 5.44
CA ALA A 16 41.98 -18.48 4.21
C ALA A 16 41.34 -19.55 3.30
N SER A 17 41.75 -19.59 2.04
CA SER A 17 41.37 -20.70 1.18
C SER A 17 41.87 -22.03 1.79
N SER A 18 41.10 -23.10 1.62
CA SER A 18 41.38 -24.42 2.22
C SER A 18 41.32 -24.50 3.75
N SER A 19 40.80 -23.46 4.43
CA SER A 19 40.60 -23.49 5.89
C SER A 19 39.42 -24.34 6.35
N GLY A 20 38.60 -24.86 5.43
CA GLY A 20 37.44 -25.71 5.74
C GLY A 20 36.14 -24.95 6.07
N LYS A 21 35.98 -23.69 5.63
CA LYS A 21 34.75 -22.89 5.90
C LYS A 21 33.47 -23.56 5.42
N THR A 22 33.45 -24.08 4.20
CA THR A 22 32.29 -24.76 3.62
C THR A 22 31.99 -26.08 4.32
N THR A 23 33.01 -26.82 4.73
CA THR A 23 32.85 -28.01 5.57
C THR A 23 32.27 -27.64 6.93
N PHE A 24 32.78 -26.58 7.55
CA PHE A 24 32.31 -26.06 8.84
C PHE A 24 30.87 -25.56 8.77
N SER A 25 30.49 -24.81 7.73
CA SER A 25 29.13 -24.31 7.56
C SER A 25 28.13 -25.45 7.38
N LYS A 26 28.46 -26.45 6.55
CA LYS A 26 27.64 -27.66 6.35
C LYS A 26 27.50 -28.52 7.61
N ALA A 27 28.53 -28.60 8.44
CA ALA A 27 28.50 -29.40 9.67
C ALA A 27 27.66 -28.77 10.79
N HIS A 28 27.51 -27.44 10.80
CA HIS A 28 26.98 -26.72 11.97
C HIS A 28 25.77 -25.82 11.71
N PHE A 29 25.40 -25.61 10.44
CA PHE A 29 24.29 -24.74 10.04
C PHE A 29 23.43 -25.44 8.99
N ASN A 30 22.14 -25.11 8.97
CA ASN A 30 21.25 -25.65 7.95
C ASN A 30 21.65 -25.11 6.57
N SER A 31 21.50 -25.91 5.52
CA SER A 31 21.81 -25.49 4.14
C SER A 31 21.08 -24.19 3.76
N SER A 32 19.84 -24.03 4.21
CA SER A 32 19.04 -22.83 4.01
C SER A 32 19.54 -21.59 4.77
N GLU A 33 20.43 -21.74 5.76
CA GLU A 33 21.02 -20.63 6.52
C GLU A 33 22.29 -20.07 5.85
N VAL A 34 22.93 -20.85 4.98
CA VAL A 34 24.24 -20.52 4.41
C VAL A 34 24.08 -19.88 3.03
N VAL A 35 24.69 -18.71 2.85
CA VAL A 35 24.78 -18.01 1.57
C VAL A 35 26.26 -18.02 1.16
N SER A 36 26.57 -18.79 0.11
CA SER A 36 27.93 -18.95 -0.40
C SER A 36 28.18 -18.08 -1.63
N SER A 37 29.36 -17.47 -1.69
CA SER A 37 29.79 -16.74 -2.90
C SER A 37 30.01 -17.67 -4.10
N ASP A 38 30.42 -18.92 -3.86
CA ASP A 38 30.60 -19.94 -4.91
C ASP A 38 29.25 -20.35 -5.50
N TYR A 39 28.25 -20.54 -4.64
CA TYR A 39 26.88 -20.84 -5.08
C TYR A 39 26.25 -19.67 -5.86
N CYS A 40 26.53 -18.42 -5.48
CA CYS A 40 26.07 -17.26 -6.25
C CYS A 40 26.72 -17.20 -7.64
N ARG A 41 28.00 -17.59 -7.78
CA ARG A 41 28.67 -17.72 -9.09
C ARG A 41 28.05 -18.82 -9.95
N MET A 42 27.76 -19.97 -9.33
CA MET A 42 27.08 -21.08 -9.98
C MET A 42 25.72 -20.63 -10.56
N ILE A 43 24.90 -19.93 -9.77
CA ILE A 43 23.60 -19.40 -10.25
C ILE A 43 23.74 -18.46 -11.46
N LEU A 44 24.80 -17.65 -11.50
CA LEU A 44 24.96 -16.61 -12.51
C LEU A 44 25.68 -17.05 -13.78
N SER A 45 26.46 -18.15 -13.72
CA SER A 45 27.37 -18.52 -14.80
C SER A 45 27.51 -20.03 -15.05
N ASP A 46 26.71 -20.85 -14.36
CA ASP A 46 26.76 -22.32 -14.40
C ASP A 46 28.12 -22.92 -13.99
N ASP A 47 29.01 -22.11 -13.41
CA ASP A 47 30.34 -22.50 -12.90
C ASP A 47 30.69 -21.72 -11.62
N GLU A 48 30.93 -22.43 -10.52
CA GLU A 48 31.33 -21.84 -9.23
C GLU A 48 32.72 -21.20 -9.26
N ASN A 49 33.57 -21.59 -10.22
CA ASN A 49 34.95 -21.12 -10.35
C ASN A 49 35.09 -19.88 -11.24
N ASN A 50 34.05 -19.50 -11.98
CA ASN A 50 34.08 -18.37 -12.91
C ASN A 50 34.29 -17.04 -12.17
N GLN A 51 35.52 -16.51 -12.21
CA GLN A 51 35.89 -15.27 -11.55
C GLN A 51 35.45 -14.00 -12.30
N SER A 52 34.97 -14.12 -13.55
CA SER A 52 34.56 -12.96 -14.35
C SER A 52 33.28 -12.29 -13.83
N VAL A 53 32.41 -13.06 -13.16
CA VAL A 53 31.13 -12.61 -12.58
C VAL A 53 31.21 -12.33 -11.08
N ASN A 54 32.42 -12.13 -10.55
CA ASN A 54 32.64 -12.05 -9.11
C ASN A 54 31.90 -10.85 -8.47
N GLN A 55 31.82 -9.71 -9.17
CA GLN A 55 31.12 -8.53 -8.67
C GLN A 55 29.61 -8.81 -8.56
N GLU A 56 29.00 -9.34 -9.61
CA GLU A 56 27.60 -9.71 -9.71
C GLU A 56 27.24 -10.79 -8.66
N ALA A 57 28.12 -11.77 -8.45
CA ALA A 57 27.93 -12.82 -7.44
C ALA A 57 27.91 -12.26 -6.01
N PHE A 58 28.78 -11.29 -5.70
CA PHE A 58 28.76 -10.63 -4.39
C PHE A 58 27.55 -9.69 -4.22
N ASP A 59 27.08 -9.04 -5.29
CA ASP A 59 25.87 -8.24 -5.26
C ASP A 59 24.63 -9.12 -4.99
N LEU A 60 24.51 -10.27 -5.66
CA LEU A 60 23.48 -11.27 -5.38
C LEU A 60 23.57 -11.79 -3.93
N LEU A 61 24.77 -12.14 -3.46
CA LEU A 61 25.01 -12.57 -2.08
C LEU A 61 24.51 -11.51 -1.09
N HIS A 62 24.87 -10.25 -1.28
CA HIS A 62 24.45 -9.16 -0.40
C HIS A 62 22.93 -8.97 -0.42
N THR A 63 22.27 -9.09 -1.58
CA THR A 63 20.82 -9.02 -1.70
C THR A 63 20.13 -10.15 -0.94
N ILE A 64 20.61 -11.40 -1.07
CA ILE A 64 20.06 -12.54 -0.35
C ILE A 64 20.23 -12.33 1.17
N VAL A 65 21.42 -11.93 1.61
CA VAL A 65 21.70 -11.68 3.03
C VAL A 65 20.78 -10.59 3.60
N ASP A 66 20.64 -9.45 2.91
CA ASP A 66 19.76 -8.37 3.36
C ASP A 66 18.30 -8.82 3.47
N LYS A 67 17.77 -9.51 2.45
CA LYS A 67 16.38 -9.99 2.44
C LYS A 67 16.10 -11.00 3.56
N ARG A 68 17.03 -11.92 3.80
CA ARG A 68 16.90 -12.92 4.88
C ARG A 68 16.90 -12.27 6.26
N LEU A 69 17.80 -11.32 6.51
CA LEU A 69 17.85 -10.59 7.77
C LEU A 69 16.63 -9.68 7.98
N LYS A 70 16.07 -9.11 6.92
CA LYS A 70 14.78 -8.40 6.97
C LYS A 70 13.65 -9.31 7.45
N LEU A 71 13.63 -10.56 6.99
CA LEU A 71 12.67 -11.59 7.41
C LEU A 71 12.99 -12.24 8.77
N GLY A 72 13.95 -11.71 9.53
CA GLY A 72 14.30 -12.23 10.85
C GLY A 72 14.98 -13.60 10.82
N ARG A 73 15.64 -13.98 9.71
CA ARG A 73 16.30 -15.28 9.56
C ARG A 73 17.81 -15.17 9.81
N LEU A 74 18.33 -16.05 10.68
CA LEU A 74 19.78 -16.28 10.81
C LEU A 74 20.39 -16.52 9.44
N THR A 75 21.50 -15.83 9.16
CA THR A 75 22.18 -15.95 7.88
C THR A 75 23.68 -16.08 8.11
N VAL A 76 24.28 -17.08 7.46
CA VAL A 76 25.71 -17.37 7.49
C VAL A 76 26.30 -17.07 6.12
N VAL A 77 27.37 -16.28 6.07
CA VAL A 77 28.08 -15.97 4.84
C VAL A 77 29.30 -16.87 4.72
N ASP A 78 29.28 -17.75 3.72
CA ASP A 78 30.42 -18.57 3.33
C ASP A 78 31.19 -17.92 2.18
N ALA A 79 32.25 -17.20 2.55
CA ALA A 79 33.22 -16.61 1.65
C ALA A 79 34.55 -16.46 2.42
N THR A 80 35.65 -16.09 1.77
CA THR A 80 36.93 -15.91 2.46
C THR A 80 36.88 -14.77 3.49
N ASN A 81 36.18 -13.67 3.18
CA ASN A 81 35.97 -12.51 4.05
C ASN A 81 37.26 -11.94 4.70
N ILE A 82 38.40 -12.12 4.02
CA ILE A 82 39.73 -11.72 4.53
C ILE A 82 39.98 -10.21 4.40
N GLN A 83 39.36 -9.55 3.42
CA GLN A 83 39.51 -8.11 3.20
C GLN A 83 38.54 -7.30 4.08
N LYS A 84 39.04 -6.19 4.64
CA LYS A 84 38.25 -5.27 5.47
C LYS A 84 37.07 -4.64 4.70
N SER A 85 37.25 -4.35 3.42
CA SER A 85 36.20 -3.80 2.53
C SER A 85 35.00 -4.75 2.40
N ALA A 86 35.25 -6.04 2.18
CA ALA A 86 34.22 -7.06 2.10
C ALA A 86 33.43 -7.18 3.41
N ARG A 87 34.13 -7.23 4.55
CA ARG A 87 33.49 -7.28 5.87
C ARG A 87 32.69 -6.01 6.19
N LYS A 88 33.18 -4.84 5.78
CA LYS A 88 32.48 -3.56 6.00
C LYS A 88 31.07 -3.57 5.41
N LYS A 89 30.89 -4.13 4.20
CA LYS A 89 29.57 -4.23 3.56
C LYS A 89 28.64 -5.17 4.35
N LEU A 90 29.11 -6.35 4.74
CA LEU A 90 28.33 -7.30 5.56
C LEU A 90 27.94 -6.70 6.92
N ILE A 91 28.87 -6.04 7.61
CA ILE A 91 28.60 -5.34 8.87
C ILE A 91 27.55 -4.23 8.66
N SER A 92 27.60 -3.49 7.55
CA SER A 92 26.59 -2.48 7.24
C SER A 92 25.21 -3.09 7.02
N ILE A 93 25.12 -4.25 6.36
CA ILE A 93 23.86 -4.97 6.15
C ILE A 93 23.30 -5.44 7.50
N ALA A 94 24.12 -6.03 8.37
CA ALA A 94 23.70 -6.43 9.72
C ALA A 94 23.21 -5.23 10.54
N LYS A 95 23.96 -4.11 10.51
CA LYS A 95 23.58 -2.88 11.19
C LYS A 95 22.25 -2.34 10.68
N ASN A 96 22.06 -2.23 9.37
CA ASN A 96 20.84 -1.74 8.73
C ASN A 96 19.62 -2.61 9.08
N ASN A 97 19.84 -3.89 9.38
CA ASN A 97 18.82 -4.84 9.82
C ASN A 97 18.77 -5.04 11.35
N ASP A 98 19.42 -4.20 12.14
CA ASP A 98 19.34 -4.20 13.62
C ASP A 98 19.69 -5.54 14.31
N CYS A 99 20.54 -6.33 13.68
CA CYS A 99 21.01 -7.61 14.21
C CYS A 99 22.51 -7.59 14.49
N PHE A 100 22.98 -8.48 15.35
CA PHE A 100 24.41 -8.55 15.67
C PHE A 100 25.22 -9.22 14.55
N PRO A 101 26.35 -8.63 14.12
CA PRO A 101 27.34 -9.33 13.32
C PRO A 101 28.23 -10.21 14.23
N VAL A 102 28.37 -11.48 13.84
CA VAL A 102 29.17 -12.51 14.51
C VAL A 102 30.32 -12.93 13.58
N ALA A 103 31.55 -12.90 14.05
CA ALA A 103 32.71 -13.40 13.31
C ALA A 103 33.11 -14.78 13.85
N ILE A 104 33.17 -15.78 12.96
CA ILE A 104 33.80 -17.07 13.24
C ILE A 104 35.05 -17.17 12.36
N VAL A 105 36.21 -17.13 13.00
CA VAL A 105 37.52 -17.05 12.34
C VAL A 105 38.19 -18.41 12.37
N LEU A 106 38.44 -19.00 11.21
CA LEU A 106 39.21 -20.24 11.03
C LEU A 106 40.68 -19.87 10.76
N ASN A 107 41.46 -19.74 11.83
CA ASN A 107 42.87 -19.37 11.83
C ASN A 107 43.78 -20.60 12.01
N LEU A 108 43.69 -21.54 11.07
CA LEU A 108 44.44 -22.80 11.11
C LEU A 108 45.90 -22.67 10.63
N PRO A 109 46.81 -23.59 11.01
CA PRO A 109 48.20 -23.58 10.56
C PRO A 109 48.36 -23.62 9.04
N VAL A 110 49.27 -22.81 8.50
CA VAL A 110 49.51 -22.72 7.04
C VAL A 110 49.92 -24.06 6.42
N ALA A 111 50.65 -24.89 7.16
CA ALA A 111 51.03 -26.23 6.70
C ALA A 111 49.80 -27.08 6.35
N LEU A 112 48.81 -27.13 7.23
CA LEU A 112 47.54 -27.83 7.04
C LEU A 112 46.73 -27.26 5.86
N LEU A 113 46.69 -25.93 5.72
CA LEU A 113 46.00 -25.29 4.59
C LEU A 113 46.61 -25.67 3.24
N LYS A 114 47.95 -25.79 3.18
CA LYS A 114 48.68 -26.20 1.98
C LYS A 114 48.45 -27.67 1.65
N GLU A 115 48.42 -28.54 2.66
CA GLU A 115 48.09 -29.96 2.54
C GLU A 115 46.69 -30.15 1.95
N ARG A 116 45.67 -29.56 2.57
CA ARG A 116 44.28 -29.61 2.08
C ARG A 116 44.08 -29.04 0.67
N ASN A 117 44.92 -28.09 0.26
CA ASN A 117 44.86 -27.55 -1.10
C ASN A 117 45.48 -28.48 -2.15
N ARG A 118 46.42 -29.36 -1.77
CA ARG A 118 46.97 -30.38 -2.69
C ARG A 118 45.96 -31.48 -2.98
N GLU A 119 45.10 -31.77 -2.01
CA GLU A 119 44.05 -32.80 -2.09
C GLU A 119 42.76 -32.32 -2.78
N ARG A 120 42.68 -31.03 -3.16
CA ARG A 120 41.51 -30.47 -3.86
C ARG A 120 41.50 -30.86 -5.33
N GLU A 121 40.41 -31.50 -5.75
CA GLU A 121 40.14 -31.86 -7.16
C GLU A 121 39.44 -30.74 -7.95
N ASP A 122 38.71 -29.86 -7.26
CA ASP A 122 37.87 -28.79 -7.81
C ASP A 122 38.69 -27.57 -8.29
N ARG A 123 39.68 -27.14 -7.50
CA ARG A 123 40.51 -25.95 -7.77
C ARG A 123 41.81 -25.95 -6.98
N GLN A 124 42.95 -25.90 -7.66
CA GLN A 124 44.24 -25.67 -7.02
C GLN A 124 44.59 -24.18 -6.95
N ILE A 125 44.76 -23.67 -5.74
CA ILE A 125 45.18 -22.28 -5.48
C ILE A 125 46.70 -22.24 -5.24
N GLY A 126 47.39 -21.25 -5.82
CA GLY A 126 48.85 -21.12 -5.65
C GLY A 126 49.27 -21.02 -4.17
N GLN A 127 50.34 -21.75 -3.78
CA GLN A 127 50.78 -21.83 -2.38
C GLN A 127 51.11 -20.47 -1.74
N TYR A 128 51.57 -19.50 -2.55
CA TYR A 128 51.82 -18.13 -2.11
C TYR A 128 50.53 -17.42 -1.68
N VAL A 129 49.43 -17.63 -2.41
CA VAL A 129 48.11 -17.05 -2.13
C VAL A 129 47.55 -17.57 -0.81
N ILE A 130 47.72 -18.87 -0.52
CA ILE A 130 47.28 -19.48 0.75
C ILE A 130 48.02 -18.86 1.93
N LYS A 131 49.35 -18.69 1.82
CA LYS A 131 50.15 -18.03 2.85
C LYS A 131 49.71 -16.59 3.06
N HIS A 132 49.52 -15.84 1.96
CA HIS A 132 49.04 -14.46 2.00
C HIS A 132 47.67 -14.35 2.69
N HIS A 133 46.69 -15.18 2.30
CA HIS A 133 45.37 -15.22 2.93
C HIS A 133 45.45 -15.52 4.43
N ALA A 134 46.29 -16.48 4.84
CA ALA A 134 46.46 -16.81 6.26
C ALA A 134 47.12 -15.67 7.06
N ASP A 135 48.07 -14.96 6.48
CA ASP A 135 48.70 -13.79 7.10
C ASP A 135 47.71 -12.62 7.23
N GLU A 136 46.85 -12.39 6.23
CA GLU A 136 45.75 -11.41 6.32
C GLU A 136 44.74 -11.74 7.41
N VAL A 137 44.32 -13.00 7.53
CA VAL A 137 43.44 -13.46 8.61
C VAL A 137 44.07 -13.14 9.97
N ARG A 138 45.33 -13.52 10.20
CA ARG A 138 46.04 -13.25 11.46
C ARG A 138 46.11 -11.75 11.79
N ARG A 139 46.37 -10.90 10.79
CA ARG A 139 46.39 -9.44 10.97
C ARG A 139 45.00 -8.86 11.30
N SER A 140 43.94 -9.45 10.74
CA SER A 140 42.57 -8.94 10.91
C SER A 140 41.98 -9.15 12.31
N ILE A 141 42.35 -10.25 13.00
CA ILE A 141 41.75 -10.67 14.28
C ILE A 141 41.71 -9.54 15.32
N ARG A 142 42.81 -8.81 15.48
CA ARG A 142 42.93 -7.70 16.46
C ARG A 142 42.04 -6.49 16.15
N HIS A 143 41.54 -6.38 14.92
CA HIS A 143 40.73 -5.25 14.45
C HIS A 143 39.23 -5.56 14.33
N LEU A 144 38.81 -6.84 14.37
CA LEU A 144 37.41 -7.24 14.15
C LEU A 144 36.43 -6.56 15.11
N LYS A 145 36.81 -6.34 16.37
CA LYS A 145 35.99 -5.63 17.35
C LYS A 145 35.79 -4.15 16.97
N GLN A 146 36.85 -3.50 16.48
CA GLN A 146 36.81 -2.11 16.00
C GLN A 146 36.03 -1.99 14.69
N GLU A 147 36.01 -3.02 13.86
CA GLU A 147 35.22 -3.07 12.62
C GLU A 147 33.70 -3.12 12.90
N GLY A 148 33.30 -3.68 14.04
CA GLY A 148 31.91 -3.70 14.49
C GLY A 148 31.34 -5.09 14.80
N PHE A 149 32.15 -6.15 14.79
CA PHE A 149 31.73 -7.47 15.24
C PHE A 149 31.49 -7.48 16.76
N ARG A 150 30.30 -7.91 17.19
CA ARG A 150 29.95 -8.00 18.62
C ARG A 150 30.49 -9.28 19.24
N PHE A 151 30.38 -10.38 18.51
CA PHE A 151 30.84 -11.70 18.92
C PHE A 151 31.95 -12.15 17.99
N ILE A 152 33.10 -12.56 18.54
CA ILE A 152 34.29 -12.97 17.77
C ILE A 152 34.77 -14.29 18.36
N TYR A 153 34.78 -15.33 17.54
CA TYR A 153 35.26 -16.66 17.89
C TYR A 153 36.44 -17.00 16.99
N VAL A 154 37.57 -17.41 17.56
CA VAL A 154 38.79 -17.72 16.81
C VAL A 154 39.17 -19.18 17.07
N ILE A 155 39.15 -19.98 16.01
CA ILE A 155 39.54 -21.39 15.99
C ILE A 155 40.97 -21.48 15.46
N LYS A 156 41.88 -22.06 16.22
CA LYS A 156 43.33 -22.02 15.97
C LYS A 156 43.93 -23.37 15.60
N SER A 157 43.29 -24.48 15.95
CA SER A 157 43.79 -25.84 15.69
C SER A 157 42.70 -26.74 15.09
N LEU A 158 43.13 -27.91 14.59
CA LEU A 158 42.23 -28.93 14.07
C LEU A 158 41.36 -29.54 15.20
N GLU A 159 41.99 -29.83 16.34
CA GLU A 159 41.29 -30.32 17.54
C GLU A 159 40.20 -29.34 18.01
N GLU A 160 40.50 -28.03 18.02
CA GLU A 160 39.50 -27.01 18.37
C GLU A 160 38.34 -27.01 17.36
N LEU A 161 38.64 -27.16 16.07
CA LEU A 161 37.67 -27.18 14.97
C LEU A 161 36.73 -28.40 15.07
N GLU A 162 37.26 -29.58 15.34
CA GLU A 162 36.51 -30.83 15.45
C GLU A 162 35.60 -30.87 16.69
N LEU A 163 36.03 -30.22 17.78
CA LEU A 163 35.26 -30.13 19.02
C LEU A 163 34.33 -28.91 19.08
N VAL A 164 34.12 -28.19 17.96
CA VAL A 164 33.18 -27.05 17.94
C VAL A 164 31.74 -27.54 18.05
N THR A 165 30.97 -26.89 18.92
CA THR A 165 29.51 -26.98 18.94
C THR A 165 28.90 -25.59 18.82
N ILE A 166 27.79 -25.47 18.10
CA ILE A 166 27.04 -24.22 17.98
C ILE A 166 25.79 -24.28 18.86
N GLU A 167 25.66 -23.33 19.77
CA GLU A 167 24.46 -23.11 20.59
C GLU A 167 23.72 -21.87 20.07
N ARG A 168 22.44 -22.04 19.69
CA ARG A 168 21.56 -20.92 19.35
C ARG A 168 21.03 -20.28 20.63
N LYS A 169 21.31 -19.00 20.82
CA LYS A 169 20.82 -18.23 21.97
C LYS A 169 19.69 -17.30 21.55
N LYS A 170 18.55 -17.42 22.23
CA LYS A 170 17.47 -16.46 22.08
C LYS A 170 17.94 -15.07 22.52
N SER A 171 17.59 -14.06 21.74
CA SER A 171 17.79 -12.68 22.14
C SER A 171 17.00 -12.37 23.42
N TRP A 172 17.47 -11.47 24.28
CA TRP A 172 16.85 -11.23 25.60
C TRP A 172 15.39 -10.75 25.54
N ASN A 173 15.03 -10.05 24.46
CA ASN A 173 13.69 -9.61 24.10
C ASN A 173 12.81 -10.71 23.48
N ASN A 174 13.40 -11.83 23.05
CA ASN A 174 12.65 -12.95 22.51
C ASN A 174 12.13 -13.83 23.66
N LYS A 175 10.84 -13.69 23.94
CA LYS A 175 10.07 -14.43 24.94
C LYS A 175 8.87 -15.14 24.29
N LYS A 176 9.00 -15.55 23.03
CA LYS A 176 7.90 -16.16 22.27
C LYS A 176 7.30 -17.41 22.91
N ASP A 177 8.08 -18.13 23.73
CA ASP A 177 7.58 -19.31 24.45
C ASP A 177 6.63 -18.94 25.61
N GLU A 178 6.65 -17.68 26.05
CA GLU A 178 5.78 -17.16 27.11
C GLU A 178 4.47 -16.73 26.46
N LYS A 179 3.45 -17.60 26.56
CA LYS A 179 2.15 -17.42 25.89
C LYS A 179 1.13 -16.65 26.72
N GLY A 180 1.43 -16.41 27.99
CA GLY A 180 0.50 -15.79 28.94
C GLY A 180 -0.50 -16.81 29.48
N PRO A 181 -1.70 -16.37 29.89
CA PRO A 181 -2.24 -15.00 29.80
C PRO A 181 -1.46 -13.92 30.58
N PHE A 182 -1.58 -12.66 30.14
CA PHE A 182 -0.85 -11.52 30.72
C PHE A 182 -1.80 -10.39 31.16
N ASP A 183 -1.48 -9.74 32.28
CA ASP A 183 -2.06 -8.45 32.67
C ASP A 183 -0.97 -7.37 32.51
N ILE A 184 -1.15 -6.49 31.51
CA ILE A 184 -0.16 -5.50 31.10
C ILE A 184 -0.53 -4.18 31.75
N ILE A 185 0.31 -3.65 32.63
CA ILE A 185 0.08 -2.44 33.42
C ILE A 185 0.78 -1.25 32.76
N GLY A 186 0.04 -0.14 32.59
CA GLY A 186 0.55 1.13 32.07
C GLY A 186 1.50 1.86 33.03
N ASP A 187 1.74 3.13 32.74
CA ASP A 187 2.72 3.96 33.46
C ASP A 187 2.20 4.31 34.86
N VAL A 188 2.97 3.96 35.90
CA VAL A 188 2.52 4.02 37.32
C VAL A 188 2.89 5.34 37.98
N HIS A 189 4.08 5.87 37.70
CA HIS A 189 4.62 7.12 38.23
C HIS A 189 4.50 7.24 39.76
N GLY A 190 4.76 6.18 40.51
CA GLY A 190 4.66 6.19 41.98
C GLY A 190 3.24 6.27 42.55
N CYS A 191 2.19 6.11 41.74
CA CYS A 191 0.78 5.95 42.15
C CYS A 191 0.55 4.54 42.72
N TYR A 192 1.22 4.25 43.83
CA TYR A 192 1.27 2.91 44.43
C TYR A 192 -0.09 2.43 44.93
N ASP A 193 -0.91 3.32 45.50
CA ASP A 193 -2.19 2.95 46.09
C ASP A 193 -3.18 2.55 44.99
N GLU A 194 -3.19 3.27 43.87
CA GLU A 194 -3.93 2.93 42.64
C GLU A 194 -3.45 1.61 42.05
N LEU A 195 -2.14 1.35 42.07
CA LEU A 195 -1.59 0.07 41.63
C LEU A 195 -2.09 -1.09 42.50
N ILE A 196 -2.14 -0.94 43.82
CA ILE A 196 -2.69 -1.97 44.71
C ILE A 196 -4.18 -2.20 44.45
N GLU A 197 -4.96 -1.14 44.26
CA GLU A 197 -6.38 -1.26 43.91
C GLU A 197 -6.56 -1.97 42.56
N LEU A 198 -5.77 -1.61 41.55
CA LEU A 198 -5.83 -2.21 40.21
C LEU A 198 -5.48 -3.69 40.27
N LEU A 199 -4.40 -4.04 40.98
CA LEU A 199 -4.00 -5.43 41.21
C LEU A 199 -5.10 -6.22 41.93
N THR A 200 -5.77 -5.61 42.91
CA THR A 200 -6.90 -6.22 43.61
C THR A 200 -8.07 -6.49 42.65
N ARG A 201 -8.43 -5.54 41.78
CA ARG A 201 -9.46 -5.72 40.73
C ARG A 201 -9.09 -6.81 39.72
N LEU A 202 -7.79 -7.00 39.47
CA LEU A 202 -7.26 -8.07 38.63
C LEU A 202 -7.11 -9.42 39.36
N ASN A 203 -7.56 -9.51 40.63
CA ASN A 203 -7.49 -10.68 41.50
C ASN A 203 -6.08 -11.09 41.97
N TYR A 204 -5.14 -10.16 42.02
CA TYR A 204 -3.85 -10.35 42.71
C TYR A 204 -4.02 -10.02 44.19
N LYS A 205 -3.38 -10.81 45.06
CA LYS A 205 -3.33 -10.54 46.51
C LYS A 205 -1.98 -9.97 46.87
N VAL A 206 -1.95 -8.74 47.37
CA VAL A 206 -0.73 -8.08 47.85
C VAL A 206 -0.80 -7.93 49.36
N GLU A 207 0.20 -8.48 50.06
CA GLU A 207 0.28 -8.51 51.52
C GLU A 207 1.64 -7.96 51.98
N THR A 208 1.68 -7.32 53.14
CA THR A 208 2.95 -6.99 53.80
C THR A 208 3.53 -8.24 54.44
N ASP A 209 4.77 -8.57 54.10
CA ASP A 209 5.50 -9.71 54.64
C ASP A 209 6.96 -9.34 54.85
N TYR A 210 7.32 -9.02 56.10
CA TYR A 210 8.68 -8.63 56.48
C TYR A 210 9.70 -9.77 56.39
N THR A 211 9.26 -11.02 56.16
CA THR A 211 10.18 -12.12 55.85
C THR A 211 10.69 -12.06 54.41
N LYS A 212 9.98 -11.34 53.54
CA LYS A 212 10.40 -11.08 52.16
C LYS A 212 11.39 -9.94 52.11
N LYS A 213 12.33 -10.04 51.16
CA LYS A 213 13.46 -9.10 50.97
C LYS A 213 13.05 -7.62 50.90
N TYR A 214 11.88 -7.33 50.33
CA TYR A 214 11.37 -5.97 50.18
C TYR A 214 10.11 -5.68 51.01
N GLY A 215 9.75 -6.58 51.94
CA GLY A 215 8.59 -6.42 52.83
C GLY A 215 7.23 -6.64 52.16
N VAL A 216 7.21 -7.15 50.93
CA VAL A 216 5.98 -7.34 50.14
C VAL A 216 5.90 -8.80 49.68
N LYS A 217 4.69 -9.37 49.74
CA LYS A 217 4.34 -10.66 49.16
C LYS A 217 3.19 -10.44 48.19
N ILE A 218 3.30 -11.01 46.99
CA ILE A 218 2.23 -10.99 46.00
C ILE A 218 1.87 -12.42 45.61
N THR A 219 0.58 -12.70 45.50
CA THR A 219 0.06 -13.97 44.97
C THR A 219 -0.72 -13.68 43.70
N ALA A 220 -0.25 -14.22 42.57
CA ALA A 220 -0.91 -14.08 41.29
C ALA A 220 -2.12 -15.02 41.16
N PRO A 221 -3.16 -14.63 40.40
CA PRO A 221 -4.20 -15.57 39.99
C PRO A 221 -3.62 -16.67 39.08
N GLU A 222 -4.29 -17.82 39.05
CA GLU A 222 -3.78 -19.01 38.37
C GLU A 222 -3.47 -18.73 36.89
N ASN A 223 -2.27 -19.13 36.44
CA ASN A 223 -1.77 -19.01 35.07
C ASN A 223 -1.64 -17.58 34.50
N ARG A 224 -1.77 -16.51 35.29
CA ARG A 224 -1.54 -15.13 34.83
C ARG A 224 -0.22 -14.56 35.30
N ARG A 225 0.37 -13.70 34.47
CA ARG A 225 1.61 -12.98 34.76
C ARG A 225 1.46 -11.49 34.48
N LEU A 226 2.16 -10.67 35.25
CA LEU A 226 2.15 -9.22 35.08
C LEU A 226 3.19 -8.77 34.05
N ILE A 227 2.91 -7.68 33.35
CA ILE A 227 3.90 -6.96 32.55
C ILE A 227 3.81 -5.48 32.91
N PHE A 228 4.88 -4.90 33.43
CA PHE A 228 4.97 -3.45 33.69
C PHE A 228 5.66 -2.75 32.52
N LEU A 229 5.00 -1.74 31.95
CA LEU A 229 5.47 -1.03 30.76
C LEU A 229 6.49 0.07 31.03
N GLY A 230 6.81 0.35 32.29
CA GLY A 230 7.83 1.34 32.69
C GLY A 230 7.22 2.54 33.37
N ASP A 231 8.03 3.58 33.56
CA ASP A 231 7.69 4.81 34.26
C ASP A 231 7.01 4.52 35.60
N LEU A 232 7.68 3.71 36.42
CA LEU A 232 7.34 3.39 37.80
C LEU A 232 7.64 4.54 38.76
N ASN A 233 8.57 5.41 38.41
CA ASN A 233 9.06 6.49 39.26
C ASN A 233 8.73 7.89 38.75
N ASP A 234 9.06 8.86 39.60
CA ASP A 234 8.85 10.30 39.43
C ASP A 234 7.38 10.72 39.53
N ARG A 235 7.18 11.97 39.96
CA ARG A 235 5.88 12.64 40.17
C ARG A 235 5.10 12.14 41.39
N GLY A 236 4.64 10.89 41.40
CA GLY A 236 3.75 10.38 42.45
C GLY A 236 4.42 10.14 43.81
N PRO A 237 3.60 9.88 44.84
CA PRO A 237 4.03 9.95 46.25
C PRO A 237 4.86 8.75 46.73
N LYS A 238 4.77 7.59 46.06
CA LYS A 238 5.27 6.29 46.56
C LYS A 238 6.08 5.51 45.50
N SER A 239 7.09 6.17 44.92
CA SER A 239 7.99 5.56 43.92
C SER A 239 8.82 4.41 44.50
N VAL A 240 9.29 4.53 45.76
CA VAL A 240 10.12 3.49 46.40
C VAL A 240 9.32 2.22 46.66
N GLU A 241 8.08 2.35 47.14
CA GLU A 241 7.15 1.24 47.37
C GLU A 241 6.78 0.55 46.05
N THR A 242 6.56 1.33 45.00
CA THR A 242 6.34 0.82 43.64
C THR A 242 7.52 -0.04 43.17
N PHE A 243 8.76 0.43 43.33
CA PHE A 243 9.93 -0.39 43.00
C PHE A 243 10.03 -1.65 43.86
N LYS A 244 9.81 -1.56 45.18
CA LYS A 244 9.85 -2.72 46.08
C LYS A 244 8.87 -3.81 45.65
N LEU A 245 7.65 -3.44 45.26
CA LEU A 245 6.66 -4.36 44.71
C LEU A 245 7.11 -4.96 43.37
N VAL A 246 7.46 -4.13 42.38
CA VAL A 246 7.82 -4.64 41.04
C VAL A 246 9.09 -5.50 41.07
N MET A 247 10.10 -5.12 41.85
CA MET A 247 11.31 -5.93 42.05
C MET A 247 10.97 -7.29 42.67
N THR A 248 10.06 -7.33 43.65
CA THR A 248 9.56 -8.59 44.21
C THR A 248 8.90 -9.45 43.14
N CYS A 249 7.97 -8.87 42.35
CA CYS A 249 7.27 -9.59 41.29
C CYS A 249 8.23 -10.17 40.24
N VAL A 250 9.29 -9.44 39.87
CA VAL A 250 10.27 -9.88 38.87
C VAL A 250 11.21 -10.96 39.45
N GLU A 251 11.71 -10.78 40.68
CA GLU A 251 12.57 -11.78 41.35
C GLU A 251 11.84 -13.11 41.58
N GLU A 252 10.54 -13.07 41.89
CA GLU A 252 9.68 -14.25 42.04
C GLU A 252 9.10 -14.78 40.71
N LYS A 253 9.51 -14.22 39.56
CA LYS A 253 9.08 -14.58 38.19
C LYS A 253 7.59 -14.41 37.90
N ILE A 254 6.87 -13.65 38.72
CA ILE A 254 5.46 -13.30 38.56
C ILE A 254 5.28 -12.24 37.46
N ALA A 255 6.25 -11.35 37.30
CA ALA A 255 6.17 -10.25 36.34
C ALA A 255 7.34 -10.18 35.35
N PHE A 256 7.09 -9.56 34.20
CA PHE A 256 8.11 -8.94 33.36
C PHE A 256 8.10 -7.41 33.57
N PHE A 257 9.27 -6.80 33.36
CA PHE A 257 9.46 -5.36 33.49
C PHE A 257 10.21 -4.80 32.28
N ILE A 258 9.73 -3.68 31.76
CA ILE A 258 10.33 -2.86 30.70
C ILE A 258 10.62 -1.47 31.29
N PRO A 259 11.81 -0.89 31.05
CA PRO A 259 12.12 0.44 31.56
C PRO A 259 11.46 1.52 30.69
N GLY A 260 10.90 2.53 31.35
CA GLY A 260 10.48 3.78 30.74
C GLY A 260 11.60 4.83 30.73
N ASN A 261 11.30 6.01 30.19
CA ASN A 261 12.30 7.09 30.13
C ASN A 261 12.66 7.63 31.52
N HIS A 262 11.76 7.52 32.50
CA HIS A 262 12.02 7.96 33.87
C HIS A 262 13.01 7.04 34.59
N GLU A 263 12.91 5.72 34.44
CA GLU A 263 13.90 4.79 35.01
C GLU A 263 15.28 4.98 34.39
N ILE A 264 15.36 5.18 33.07
CA ILE A 264 16.65 5.42 32.40
C ILE A 264 17.30 6.71 32.89
N LYS A 265 16.50 7.75 33.17
CA LYS A 265 17.00 9.00 33.75
C LYS A 265 17.48 8.81 35.18
N LEU A 266 16.75 8.05 36.00
CA LEU A 266 17.14 7.68 37.36
C LEU A 266 18.44 6.86 37.37
N LEU A 267 18.56 5.84 36.50
CA LEU A 267 19.78 5.04 36.36
C LEU A 267 21.01 5.90 36.05
N ARG A 268 20.87 6.87 35.13
CA ARG A 268 21.96 7.82 34.81
C ARG A 268 22.36 8.62 36.05
N LYS A 269 21.40 9.09 36.85
CA LYS A 269 21.66 9.85 38.07
C LYS A 269 22.37 9.00 39.14
N LEU A 270 21.89 7.78 39.38
CA LEU A 270 22.51 6.83 40.32
C LEU A 270 23.91 6.41 39.88
N SER A 271 24.17 6.34 38.57
CA SER A 271 25.50 6.08 37.99
C SER A 271 26.45 7.29 38.01
N GLY A 272 26.10 8.37 38.72
CA GLY A 272 26.94 9.56 38.86
C GLY A 272 26.97 10.49 37.64
N LYS A 273 26.09 10.32 36.65
CA LYS A 273 26.02 11.22 35.50
C LYS A 273 25.24 12.49 35.83
N ASN A 274 25.65 13.61 35.25
CA ASN A 274 24.89 14.85 35.29
C ASN A 274 23.60 14.72 34.46
N VAL A 275 22.45 14.92 35.11
CA VAL A 275 21.11 14.95 34.52
C VAL A 275 20.32 16.11 35.11
N SER A 276 19.41 16.68 34.33
CA SER A 276 18.47 17.70 34.82
C SER A 276 17.50 17.09 35.83
N ILE A 277 17.32 17.77 36.96
CA ILE A 277 16.35 17.38 37.99
C ILE A 277 15.03 18.09 37.66
N ASN A 278 14.30 17.52 36.71
CA ASN A 278 12.99 17.99 36.24
C ASN A 278 12.05 16.79 36.00
N HIS A 279 10.77 17.05 35.73
CA HIS A 279 9.74 16.03 35.50
C HIS A 279 9.65 15.01 36.66
N GLY A 280 9.64 15.48 37.90
CA GLY A 280 9.39 14.66 39.10
C GLY A 280 10.59 13.90 39.67
N LEU A 281 11.78 13.96 39.06
CA LEU A 281 12.99 13.27 39.56
C LEU A 281 13.41 13.72 40.98
N ASP A 282 13.14 14.97 41.36
CA ASP A 282 13.43 15.47 42.70
C ASP A 282 12.62 14.73 43.78
N SER A 283 11.36 14.40 43.50
CA SER A 283 10.48 13.64 44.41
C SER A 283 11.05 12.25 44.67
N THR A 284 11.38 11.52 43.61
CA THR A 284 12.00 10.17 43.71
C THR A 284 13.31 10.21 44.48
N LEU A 285 14.17 11.20 44.23
CA LEU A 285 15.45 11.33 44.96
C LEU A 285 15.23 11.66 46.44
N LYS A 286 14.21 12.47 46.80
CA LYS A 286 13.84 12.73 48.20
C LYS A 286 13.36 11.45 48.90
N GLN A 287 12.58 10.62 48.23
CA GLN A 287 12.13 9.32 48.76
C GLN A 287 13.32 8.37 48.95
N LEU A 288 14.19 8.24 47.95
CA LEU A 288 15.38 7.36 48.00
C LEU A 288 16.41 7.77 49.08
N LYS A 289 16.45 9.04 49.51
CA LYS A 289 17.33 9.45 50.62
C LYS A 289 17.02 8.72 51.94
N LYS A 290 15.80 8.21 52.12
CA LYS A 290 15.39 7.46 53.30
C LYS A 290 15.79 5.98 53.25
N GLU A 291 16.23 5.49 52.10
CA GLU A 291 16.59 4.09 51.88
C GLU A 291 18.11 3.86 52.03
N THR A 292 18.48 2.60 52.30
CA THR A 292 19.87 2.18 52.44
C THR A 292 20.62 2.26 51.11
N ASP A 293 21.95 2.41 51.18
CA ASP A 293 22.78 2.41 49.97
C ASP A 293 22.76 1.07 49.24
N GLU A 294 22.61 -0.03 49.99
CA GLU A 294 22.39 -1.37 49.44
C GLU A 294 21.12 -1.44 48.57
N PHE A 295 20.02 -0.82 49.00
CA PHE A 295 18.80 -0.77 48.19
C PHE A 295 19.02 0.03 46.90
N LYS A 296 19.70 1.19 46.99
CA LYS A 296 19.99 2.03 45.82
C LYS A 296 20.87 1.30 44.80
N GLU A 297 21.88 0.55 45.25
CA GLU A 297 22.72 -0.27 44.38
C GLU A 297 21.91 -1.39 43.70
N LYS A 298 21.06 -2.09 44.46
CA LYS A 298 20.16 -3.12 43.89
C LYS A 298 19.19 -2.53 42.86
N LEU A 299 18.62 -1.36 43.14
CA LEU A 299 17.76 -0.64 42.21
C LEU A 299 18.50 -0.26 40.93
N GLN A 300 19.72 0.25 41.06
CA GLN A 300 20.57 0.59 39.91
C GLN A 300 20.82 -0.65 39.03
N ILE A 301 21.19 -1.79 39.63
CA ILE A 301 21.41 -3.05 38.91
C ILE A 301 20.12 -3.54 38.24
N PHE A 302 19.00 -3.46 38.94
CA PHE A 302 17.68 -3.86 38.42
C PHE A 302 17.31 -3.09 37.14
N ILE A 303 17.47 -1.76 37.16
CA ILE A 303 17.18 -0.93 35.98
C ILE A 303 18.19 -1.19 34.86
N ASP A 304 19.48 -1.34 35.16
CA ASP A 304 20.52 -1.56 34.13
C ASP A 304 20.31 -2.89 33.37
N GLN A 305 19.83 -3.93 34.04
CA GLN A 305 19.58 -5.25 33.45
C GLN A 305 18.26 -5.35 32.65
N SER A 306 17.45 -4.30 32.66
CA SER A 306 16.13 -4.31 32.04
C SER A 306 16.16 -4.35 30.50
N VAL A 307 15.23 -5.14 29.93
CA VAL A 307 15.09 -5.33 28.49
C VAL A 307 14.09 -4.31 27.94
N SER A 308 14.41 -3.69 26.80
CA SER A 308 13.67 -2.54 26.28
C SER A 308 12.31 -2.86 25.66
N HIS A 309 12.08 -4.13 25.28
CA HIS A 309 10.79 -4.64 24.81
C HIS A 309 10.81 -6.18 24.89
N TYR A 310 9.63 -6.80 24.87
CA TYR A 310 9.49 -8.25 24.73
C TYR A 310 8.59 -8.61 23.54
N VAL A 311 8.93 -9.71 22.87
CA VAL A 311 8.10 -10.38 21.87
C VAL A 311 7.64 -11.71 22.48
N LEU A 312 6.33 -11.87 22.62
CA LEU A 312 5.63 -12.89 23.41
C LEU A 312 4.64 -13.66 22.52
N ASP A 313 4.08 -14.75 23.06
CA ASP A 313 3.06 -15.60 22.44
C ASP A 313 3.31 -15.90 20.95
N ASP A 314 4.39 -16.64 20.66
CA ASP A 314 4.82 -17.01 19.30
C ASP A 314 5.10 -15.81 18.35
N GLY A 315 5.09 -14.57 18.87
CA GLY A 315 5.22 -13.33 18.12
C GLY A 315 3.92 -12.54 17.95
N LYS A 316 2.82 -12.97 18.59
CA LYS A 316 1.50 -12.31 18.50
C LYS A 316 1.35 -11.14 19.46
N LEU A 317 2.22 -11.01 20.47
CA LEU A 317 2.22 -9.90 21.41
C LEU A 317 3.59 -9.25 21.47
N VAL A 318 3.62 -7.92 21.38
CA VAL A 318 4.81 -7.10 21.60
C VAL A 318 4.49 -6.05 22.65
N VAL A 319 5.37 -5.92 23.64
CA VAL A 319 5.26 -4.94 24.72
C VAL A 319 6.50 -4.08 24.74
N ALA A 320 6.32 -2.76 24.79
CA ALA A 320 7.39 -1.75 24.84
C ALA A 320 6.86 -0.48 25.51
N HIS A 321 7.70 0.29 26.19
CA HIS A 321 7.25 1.49 26.89
C HIS A 321 6.62 2.53 25.95
N ALA A 322 7.32 2.95 24.90
CA ALA A 322 6.82 3.90 23.89
C ALA A 322 6.28 3.25 22.61
N GLY A 323 6.14 1.92 22.63
CA GLY A 323 5.71 1.12 21.48
C GLY A 323 6.82 0.81 20.48
N LEU A 324 6.50 0.03 19.44
CA LEU A 324 7.49 -0.46 18.49
C LEU A 324 6.87 -0.89 17.14
N PRO A 325 7.32 -0.34 15.99
CA PRO A 325 6.85 -0.79 14.68
C PRO A 325 7.35 -2.19 14.35
N GLU A 326 6.63 -2.88 13.47
CA GLU A 326 6.84 -4.31 13.14
C GLU A 326 8.28 -4.62 12.74
N HIS A 327 8.89 -3.77 11.92
CA HIS A 327 10.25 -3.98 11.44
C HIS A 327 11.31 -3.97 12.55
N TYR A 328 10.99 -3.56 13.78
CA TYR A 328 11.88 -3.62 14.93
C TYR A 328 11.59 -4.77 15.90
N HIS A 329 10.51 -5.53 15.69
CA HIS A 329 10.12 -6.63 16.56
C HIS A 329 11.23 -7.67 16.67
N GLY A 330 11.67 -7.96 17.89
CA GLY A 330 12.69 -8.97 18.16
C GLY A 330 14.12 -8.53 17.83
N ARG A 331 14.35 -7.26 17.47
CA ARG A 331 15.69 -6.74 17.11
C ARG A 331 16.37 -6.05 18.29
N THR A 332 17.71 -5.91 18.27
CA THR A 332 18.48 -5.59 19.50
C THR A 332 19.53 -4.49 19.33
N SER A 333 19.24 -3.47 18.52
CA SER A 333 20.17 -2.34 18.29
C SER A 333 19.92 -1.16 19.23
N GLY A 334 20.87 -0.22 19.28
CA GLY A 334 20.72 1.03 20.03
C GLY A 334 19.55 1.89 19.55
N ARG A 335 19.25 1.90 18.23
CA ARG A 335 18.09 2.63 17.68
C ARG A 335 16.77 1.98 18.06
N VAL A 336 16.70 0.65 18.05
CA VAL A 336 15.52 -0.10 18.51
C VAL A 336 15.25 0.20 19.97
N ARG A 337 16.29 0.13 20.83
CA ARG A 337 16.19 0.47 22.25
C ARG A 337 15.75 1.92 22.47
N SER A 338 16.29 2.86 21.69
CA SER A 338 15.90 4.27 21.77
C SER A 338 14.43 4.46 21.40
N PHE A 339 13.98 3.85 20.31
CA PHE A 339 12.58 3.93 19.87
C PHE A 339 11.63 3.38 20.94
N SER A 340 11.91 2.20 21.48
CA SER A 340 11.06 1.57 22.49
C SER A 340 10.93 2.35 23.80
N ILE A 341 11.88 3.26 24.10
CA ILE A 341 11.91 4.03 25.36
C ILE A 341 11.43 5.48 25.14
N PHE A 342 11.70 6.08 23.99
CA PHE A 342 11.45 7.51 23.74
C PHE A 342 10.44 7.80 22.60
N GLY A 343 10.04 6.77 21.84
CA GLY A 343 9.20 6.90 20.65
C GLY A 343 9.95 7.38 19.41
N ASP A 344 9.20 7.68 18.34
CA ASP A 344 9.75 8.17 17.06
C ASP A 344 10.01 9.69 17.09
N VAL A 345 11.09 10.09 17.75
CA VAL A 345 11.46 11.50 17.88
C VAL A 345 12.01 12.07 16.57
N THR A 346 11.47 13.20 16.12
CA THR A 346 11.91 13.90 14.90
C THR A 346 13.24 14.63 15.06
N GLY A 347 13.65 14.89 16.31
CA GLY A 347 14.79 15.74 16.65
C GLY A 347 14.41 17.21 16.88
N GLU A 348 13.18 17.60 16.54
CA GLU A 348 12.62 18.94 16.80
C GLU A 348 11.92 18.99 18.16
N LYS A 349 11.73 20.22 18.67
CA LYS A 349 11.00 20.49 19.91
C LYS A 349 9.83 21.41 19.65
N ASP A 350 8.72 21.22 20.35
CA ASP A 350 7.56 22.11 20.31
C ASP A 350 7.78 23.40 21.12
N GLU A 351 6.75 24.26 21.15
CA GLU A 351 6.74 25.54 21.86
C GLU A 351 6.96 25.39 23.38
N GLU A 352 6.70 24.21 23.93
CA GLU A 352 6.91 23.84 25.34
C GLU A 352 8.28 23.15 25.57
N GLY A 353 9.08 22.99 24.52
CA GLY A 353 10.42 22.40 24.57
C GLY A 353 10.44 20.86 24.62
N LEU A 354 9.31 20.20 24.38
CA LEU A 354 9.16 18.74 24.35
C LEU A 354 9.46 18.18 22.95
N PRO A 355 10.04 16.97 22.84
CA PRO A 355 10.34 16.38 21.54
C PRO A 355 9.09 16.10 20.70
N ILE A 356 9.08 16.62 19.46
CA ILE A 356 8.04 16.31 18.47
C ILE A 356 8.23 14.87 17.99
N ARG A 357 7.13 14.10 17.97
CA ARG A 357 7.13 12.68 17.62
C ARG A 357 6.20 12.37 16.45
N ASN A 358 6.62 11.49 15.54
CA ASN A 358 5.74 10.98 14.49
C ASN A 358 4.73 9.98 15.08
N ASP A 359 3.55 9.90 14.45
CA ASP A 359 2.58 8.86 14.75
C ASP A 359 2.90 7.58 13.95
N TRP A 360 3.76 6.73 14.50
CA TRP A 360 4.07 5.44 13.88
C TRP A 360 2.88 4.46 13.91
N THR A 361 1.88 4.71 14.76
CA THR A 361 0.77 3.78 15.01
C THR A 361 -0.22 3.78 13.85
N SER A 362 -0.42 4.93 13.19
CA SER A 362 -1.27 5.06 12.00
C SER A 362 -0.76 4.21 10.83
N ASP A 363 0.55 4.01 10.75
CA ASP A 363 1.23 3.25 9.69
C ASP A 363 1.48 1.78 10.06
N TYR A 364 1.14 1.36 11.29
CA TYR A 364 1.35 -0.02 11.73
C TYR A 364 0.44 -1.01 10.98
N ARG A 365 1.02 -2.06 10.41
CA ARG A 365 0.33 -3.12 9.64
C ARG A 365 0.69 -4.54 10.07
N GLY A 366 1.40 -4.68 11.19
CA GLY A 366 1.82 -6.00 11.69
C GLY A 366 0.70 -6.77 12.36
N ASP A 367 0.78 -8.11 12.29
CA ASP A 367 -0.22 -9.02 12.88
C ASP A 367 -0.17 -9.04 14.41
N ALA A 368 0.96 -8.68 15.01
CA ALA A 368 1.13 -8.68 16.46
C ALA A 368 0.36 -7.53 17.11
N VAL A 369 -0.24 -7.81 18.27
CA VAL A 369 -0.76 -6.80 19.19
C VAL A 369 0.41 -6.08 19.83
N VAL A 370 0.48 -4.75 19.72
CA VAL A 370 1.54 -3.94 20.35
C VAL A 370 0.96 -3.11 21.49
N VAL A 371 1.37 -3.37 22.72
CA VAL A 371 0.86 -2.68 23.92
C VAL A 371 1.96 -1.81 24.51
N TYR A 372 1.64 -0.55 24.80
CA TYR A 372 2.60 0.48 25.21
C TYR A 372 1.96 1.58 26.07
N GLY A 373 2.79 2.43 26.67
CA GLY A 373 2.43 3.60 27.47
C GLY A 373 3.11 4.87 26.93
N HIS A 374 3.84 5.60 27.78
CA HIS A 374 4.71 6.76 27.49
C HIS A 374 4.02 8.10 27.18
N VAL A 375 2.91 8.08 26.43
CA VAL A 375 2.22 9.32 26.03
C VAL A 375 0.80 9.32 26.62
N PRO A 376 0.55 10.10 27.68
CA PRO A 376 -0.70 10.02 28.43
C PRO A 376 -1.90 10.42 27.57
N GLN A 377 -2.94 9.60 27.64
CA GLN A 377 -4.22 9.76 26.95
C GLN A 377 -5.35 9.90 27.96
N LYS A 378 -6.50 10.49 27.59
CA LYS A 378 -7.65 10.54 28.52
C LYS A 378 -8.28 9.16 28.75
N LYS A 379 -8.11 8.24 27.79
CA LYS A 379 -8.61 6.86 27.76
C LYS A 379 -7.63 6.02 26.94
N VAL A 380 -7.71 4.69 27.06
CA VAL A 380 -6.90 3.78 26.23
C VAL A 380 -7.05 4.15 24.75
N TYR A 381 -5.92 4.43 24.10
CA TYR A 381 -5.88 4.76 22.69
C TYR A 381 -5.52 3.52 21.88
N GLN A 382 -6.41 3.12 20.99
CA GLN A 382 -6.20 2.00 20.08
C GLN A 382 -6.11 2.51 18.64
N SER A 383 -5.07 2.07 17.92
CA SER A 383 -4.89 2.34 16.49
C SER A 383 -4.38 1.07 15.81
N ASN A 384 -5.11 0.55 14.82
CA ASN A 384 -4.83 -0.76 14.23
C ASN A 384 -4.72 -1.84 15.33
N ASN A 385 -3.63 -2.61 15.33
CA ASN A 385 -3.30 -3.62 16.34
C ASN A 385 -2.42 -3.04 17.49
N THR A 386 -2.43 -1.74 17.73
CA THR A 386 -1.63 -1.10 18.80
C THR A 386 -2.51 -0.49 19.88
N PHE A 387 -2.07 -0.54 21.14
CA PHE A 387 -2.79 -0.09 22.33
C PHE A 387 -1.87 0.75 23.22
N CYS A 388 -2.14 2.06 23.33
CA CYS A 388 -1.56 2.92 24.35
C CYS A 388 -2.45 2.88 25.60
N ILE A 389 -1.93 2.34 26.70
CA ILE A 389 -2.66 2.18 27.97
C ILE A 389 -2.19 3.15 29.06
N ASP A 390 -1.34 4.12 28.73
CA ASP A 390 -1.07 5.25 29.62
C ASP A 390 -2.26 6.21 29.59
N THR A 391 -3.08 6.13 30.64
CA THR A 391 -4.27 6.94 30.85
C THR A 391 -4.05 8.08 31.86
N GLY A 392 -2.79 8.43 32.12
CA GLY A 392 -2.41 9.62 32.87
C GLY A 392 -2.79 9.60 34.36
N CYS A 393 -2.68 8.44 35.04
CA CYS A 393 -2.99 8.29 36.46
C CYS A 393 -2.40 9.41 37.33
N VAL A 394 -1.12 9.73 37.16
CA VAL A 394 -0.43 10.73 37.99
C VAL A 394 -0.95 12.16 37.80
N PHE A 395 -1.67 12.42 36.71
CA PHE A 395 -2.32 13.70 36.38
C PHE A 395 -3.80 13.72 36.75
N GLY A 396 -4.28 12.77 37.55
CA GLY A 396 -5.69 12.65 37.94
C GLY A 396 -6.55 11.83 36.97
N GLY A 397 -5.94 11.13 36.01
CA GLY A 397 -6.64 10.22 35.10
C GLY A 397 -6.91 8.85 35.72
N GLU A 398 -6.61 7.78 34.96
CA GLU A 398 -6.77 6.40 35.42
C GLU A 398 -5.42 5.65 35.35
N LEU A 399 -5.20 4.68 36.25
CA LEU A 399 -4.21 3.63 36.05
C LEU A 399 -4.88 2.44 35.36
N THR A 400 -4.39 2.07 34.18
CA THR A 400 -5.03 1.06 33.33
C THR A 400 -4.15 -0.16 33.11
N ALA A 401 -4.80 -1.32 33.09
CA ALA A 401 -4.26 -2.59 32.65
C ALA A 401 -4.99 -3.11 31.41
N LEU A 402 -4.27 -3.73 30.48
CA LEU A 402 -4.83 -4.53 29.39
C LEU A 402 -4.63 -6.01 29.66
N ARG A 403 -5.71 -6.79 29.62
CA ARG A 403 -5.70 -8.24 29.76
C ARG A 403 -5.49 -8.88 28.40
N TYR A 404 -4.49 -9.75 28.28
CA TYR A 404 -4.18 -10.50 27.06
C TYR A 404 -4.35 -12.00 27.30
N PRO A 405 -5.00 -12.76 26.40
CA PRO A 405 -5.41 -12.40 25.04
C PRO A 405 -6.80 -11.76 24.91
N GLU A 406 -7.48 -11.48 26.02
CA GLU A 406 -8.88 -11.01 26.03
C GLU A 406 -9.06 -9.61 25.41
N LEU A 407 -8.00 -8.79 25.42
CA LEU A 407 -7.96 -7.38 25.04
C LEU A 407 -8.94 -6.50 25.83
N GLU A 408 -9.26 -6.92 27.07
CA GLU A 408 -10.10 -6.18 28.00
C GLU A 408 -9.28 -5.19 28.82
N CYS A 409 -9.76 -3.96 28.95
CA CYS A 409 -9.13 -2.95 29.78
C CYS A 409 -9.77 -2.92 31.18
N VAL A 410 -8.94 -2.93 32.23
CA VAL A 410 -9.36 -2.75 33.61
C VAL A 410 -8.63 -1.51 34.15
N SER A 411 -9.36 -0.57 34.73
CA SER A 411 -8.77 0.67 35.23
C SER A 411 -9.25 1.04 36.63
N VAL A 412 -8.46 1.89 37.28
CA VAL A 412 -8.73 2.52 38.58
C VAL A 412 -8.52 4.01 38.43
N LEU A 413 -9.45 4.83 38.93
CA LEU A 413 -9.30 6.29 38.94
C LEU A 413 -8.21 6.69 39.94
N ALA A 414 -7.43 7.71 39.59
CA ALA A 414 -6.47 8.29 40.50
C ALA A 414 -7.17 8.86 41.74
N ASN A 415 -6.58 8.67 42.92
CA ASN A 415 -7.12 9.21 44.16
C ASN A 415 -6.94 10.74 44.26
N ASP A 416 -5.93 11.28 43.57
CA ASP A 416 -5.59 12.70 43.58
C ASP A 416 -4.85 13.09 42.28
N ILE A 417 -4.67 14.40 42.07
CA ILE A 417 -3.79 14.95 41.03
C ILE A 417 -2.40 15.15 41.65
N TYR A 418 -1.48 14.21 41.40
CA TYR A 418 -0.14 14.25 41.99
C TYR A 418 0.84 15.16 41.23
N CYS A 419 0.54 15.52 39.99
CA CYS A 419 1.33 16.40 39.16
C CYS A 419 0.44 17.34 38.36
N ASP A 420 0.60 18.64 38.55
CA ASP A 420 -0.14 19.70 37.84
C ASP A 420 0.71 20.27 36.68
N ASP A 421 1.42 19.39 35.96
CA ASP A 421 1.94 19.77 34.65
C ASP A 421 0.69 19.94 33.77
N ASN A 422 0.53 21.05 33.04
CA ASN A 422 -0.55 21.27 32.05
C ASN A 422 -0.43 20.23 30.91
N VAL A 423 -0.69 18.96 31.20
CA VAL A 423 -0.57 17.88 30.25
C VAL A 423 -1.71 18.04 29.27
N ASN A 424 -1.33 18.45 28.07
CA ASN A 424 -2.22 18.46 26.94
C ASN A 424 -2.48 17.01 26.55
N PHE A 425 -3.43 16.35 27.24
CA PHE A 425 -3.90 15.03 26.87
C PHE A 425 -4.22 15.06 25.38
N LYS A 426 -3.54 14.22 24.59
CA LYS A 426 -3.73 14.16 23.14
C LYS A 426 -5.13 13.62 22.80
N ASN A 427 -6.18 14.41 23.05
CA ASN A 427 -7.56 14.08 22.71
C ASN A 427 -8.30 15.34 22.27
N ASP A 428 -8.01 15.71 21.02
CA ASP A 428 -9.02 16.09 20.02
C ASP A 428 -8.95 15.20 18.75
N GLN A 429 -8.03 14.23 18.68
CA GLN A 429 -8.10 13.21 17.64
C GLN A 429 -9.03 12.11 18.12
N ALA A 430 -10.31 12.29 17.79
CA ALA A 430 -11.36 11.32 17.98
C ALA A 430 -10.83 9.89 17.75
N ILE A 431 -11.05 9.04 18.76
CA ILE A 431 -10.99 7.60 18.62
C ILE A 431 -11.76 7.29 17.33
N ARG A 432 -11.13 6.61 16.37
CA ARG A 432 -11.81 6.17 15.17
C ARG A 432 -12.63 4.91 15.48
N ILE A 433 -13.60 5.07 16.39
CA ILE A 433 -14.55 4.01 16.79
C ILE A 433 -15.42 3.64 15.60
N ASP A 434 -15.77 4.65 14.79
CA ASP A 434 -16.65 4.47 13.65
C ASP A 434 -15.84 4.13 12.39
N LYS A 435 -15.91 2.87 11.98
CA LYS A 435 -15.35 2.37 10.71
C LYS A 435 -15.96 3.09 9.49
N ASN A 436 -17.07 3.81 9.66
CA ASN A 436 -17.80 4.49 8.59
C ASN A 436 -17.45 6.00 8.47
N LEU A 437 -16.52 6.53 9.29
CA LEU A 437 -16.10 7.92 9.19
C LEU A 437 -14.84 8.10 8.35
N ILE A 438 -14.85 9.11 7.49
CA ILE A 438 -13.70 9.57 6.69
C ILE A 438 -13.28 10.94 7.20
N TYR A 439 -12.01 11.11 7.53
CA TYR A 439 -11.43 12.39 7.93
C TYR A 439 -10.68 13.01 6.76
N ALA A 440 -10.62 14.35 6.74
CA ALA A 440 -9.88 15.08 5.71
C ALA A 440 -8.40 14.63 5.64
N LYS A 441 -7.78 14.34 6.80
CA LYS A 441 -6.39 13.85 6.86
C LYS A 441 -6.15 12.50 6.18
N ASP A 442 -7.17 11.70 5.91
CA ASP A 442 -6.99 10.41 5.23
C ASP A 442 -6.67 10.58 3.75
N VAL A 443 -7.19 11.64 3.15
CA VAL A 443 -7.16 11.88 1.71
C VAL A 443 -6.33 13.10 1.32
N LEU A 444 -6.18 14.09 2.22
CA LEU A 444 -5.36 15.29 2.02
C LEU A 444 -3.88 15.06 2.31
N GLY A 445 -3.01 15.92 1.76
CA GLY A 445 -1.56 15.80 1.83
C GLY A 445 -0.99 14.82 0.81
N ASN A 446 0.32 14.59 0.84
CA ASN A 446 0.94 13.58 -0.04
C ASN A 446 0.57 12.16 0.44
N LYS A 447 0.06 11.33 -0.49
CA LYS A 447 -0.41 9.98 -0.16
C LYS A 447 0.32 8.92 -0.95
N VAL A 448 0.48 7.77 -0.32
CA VAL A 448 1.00 6.55 -0.92
C VAL A 448 -0.01 5.45 -0.67
N ILE A 449 -0.63 4.96 -1.74
CA ILE A 449 -1.61 3.89 -1.68
C ILE A 449 -0.96 2.61 -2.19
N TYR A 450 -1.09 1.55 -1.41
CA TYR A 450 -0.62 0.23 -1.80
C TYR A 450 -1.76 -0.55 -2.45
N THR A 451 -1.52 -1.08 -3.65
CA THR A 451 -2.50 -1.90 -4.39
C THR A 451 -1.89 -3.25 -4.73
N ARG A 452 -2.72 -4.28 -4.81
CA ARG A 452 -2.26 -5.62 -5.21
C ARG A 452 -1.72 -5.68 -6.64
N LEU A 453 -2.11 -4.76 -7.52
CA LEU A 453 -1.74 -4.77 -8.94
C LEU A 453 -0.44 -4.02 -9.25
N LEU A 454 -0.20 -2.85 -8.63
CA LEU A 454 0.95 -1.98 -8.92
C LEU A 454 1.90 -1.76 -7.74
N ASN A 455 1.69 -2.46 -6.62
CA ASN A 455 2.39 -2.29 -5.33
C ASN A 455 2.24 -0.91 -4.70
N GLN A 456 2.63 0.18 -5.38
CA GLN A 456 2.66 1.54 -4.84
C GLN A 456 2.17 2.56 -5.86
N ILE A 457 1.20 3.39 -5.47
CA ILE A 457 0.70 4.54 -6.24
C ILE A 457 0.87 5.79 -5.37
N LYS A 458 1.62 6.77 -5.88
CA LYS A 458 1.85 8.05 -5.21
C LYS A 458 0.88 9.10 -5.72
N LEU A 459 0.24 9.80 -4.80
CA LEU A 459 -0.67 10.90 -5.06
C LEU A 459 -0.08 12.20 -4.51
N LYS A 460 -0.16 13.26 -5.31
CA LYS A 460 0.32 14.59 -4.94
C LYS A 460 -0.77 15.34 -4.19
N GLU A 461 -0.35 16.17 -3.26
CA GLU A 461 -1.25 17.01 -2.46
C GLU A 461 -2.16 17.91 -3.30
N GLU A 462 -1.62 18.57 -4.34
CA GLU A 462 -2.35 19.45 -5.26
C GLU A 462 -3.59 18.75 -5.86
N ASN A 463 -3.40 17.53 -6.35
CA ASN A 463 -4.45 16.71 -6.93
C ASN A 463 -5.45 16.23 -5.88
N ASN A 464 -4.96 15.90 -4.68
CA ASN A 464 -5.81 15.45 -3.57
C ASN A 464 -6.75 16.56 -3.09
N ILE A 465 -6.31 17.82 -3.11
CA ILE A 465 -7.16 18.97 -2.76
C ILE A 465 -8.30 19.12 -3.77
N ALA A 466 -8.01 19.02 -5.08
CA ALA A 466 -9.04 19.08 -6.13
C ALA A 466 -10.06 17.94 -6.01
N ALA A 467 -9.59 16.71 -5.77
CA ALA A 467 -10.46 15.57 -5.52
C ALA A 467 -11.31 15.75 -4.25
N PHE A 468 -10.71 16.30 -3.18
CA PHE A 468 -11.42 16.58 -1.94
C PHE A 468 -12.55 17.59 -2.12
N GLU A 469 -12.33 18.66 -2.90
CA GLU A 469 -13.37 19.63 -3.24
C GLU A 469 -14.56 18.94 -3.92
N THR A 470 -14.29 18.15 -4.96
CA THR A 470 -15.34 17.50 -5.74
C THR A 470 -16.12 16.49 -4.89
N MET A 471 -15.42 15.71 -4.07
CA MET A 471 -16.04 14.67 -3.26
C MET A 471 -16.85 15.26 -2.09
N SER A 472 -16.30 16.27 -1.39
CA SER A 472 -16.95 16.83 -0.21
C SER A 472 -18.20 17.65 -0.51
N ARG A 473 -18.30 18.23 -1.72
CA ARG A 473 -19.43 19.09 -2.10
C ARG A 473 -20.50 18.40 -2.94
N PHE A 474 -20.11 17.50 -3.82
CA PHE A 474 -20.99 17.05 -4.91
C PHE A 474 -21.17 15.54 -4.97
N ALA A 475 -20.40 14.77 -4.21
CA ALA A 475 -20.52 13.32 -4.26
C ALA A 475 -21.73 12.79 -3.49
N ILE A 476 -22.07 11.56 -3.82
CA ILE A 476 -23.05 10.76 -3.11
C ILE A 476 -22.59 10.46 -1.68
N ASN A 477 -23.48 9.88 -0.87
CA ASN A 477 -23.12 9.35 0.44
C ASN A 477 -21.90 8.40 0.31
N PRO A 478 -20.79 8.67 1.01
CA PRO A 478 -19.56 7.89 0.91
C PRO A 478 -19.73 6.38 1.13
N ASN A 479 -20.72 5.96 1.93
CA ASN A 479 -20.94 4.53 2.18
C ASN A 479 -21.33 3.75 0.91
N TRP A 480 -21.99 4.40 -0.05
CA TRP A 480 -22.31 3.80 -1.35
C TRP A 480 -21.15 3.83 -2.34
N LEU A 481 -20.18 4.73 -2.15
CA LEU A 481 -19.10 4.98 -3.10
C LEU A 481 -17.94 4.00 -2.88
N VAL A 482 -18.17 2.75 -3.27
CA VAL A 482 -17.21 1.64 -3.09
C VAL A 482 -16.23 1.46 -4.25
N TYR A 483 -16.48 2.17 -5.36
CA TYR A 483 -15.71 2.05 -6.60
C TYR A 483 -15.83 3.32 -7.45
N LEU A 484 -14.75 3.69 -8.14
CA LEU A 484 -14.80 4.61 -9.28
C LEU A 484 -14.12 3.97 -10.49
N PRO A 485 -14.72 4.09 -11.69
CA PRO A 485 -14.18 3.50 -12.89
C PRO A 485 -12.92 4.23 -13.37
N PRO A 486 -11.97 3.51 -13.98
CA PRO A 486 -10.79 4.14 -14.54
C PRO A 486 -11.09 4.89 -15.83
N THR A 487 -10.23 5.85 -16.13
CA THR A 487 -10.08 6.43 -17.45
C THR A 487 -9.63 5.37 -18.45
N MET A 488 -9.91 5.61 -19.74
CA MET A 488 -9.54 4.70 -20.82
C MET A 488 -8.65 5.40 -21.84
N SER A 489 -7.58 4.74 -22.28
CA SER A 489 -6.69 5.23 -23.33
C SER A 489 -7.18 4.77 -24.72
N PRO A 490 -6.97 5.56 -25.78
CA PRO A 490 -7.19 5.10 -27.14
C PRO A 490 -6.01 4.27 -27.64
N SER A 491 -6.21 3.63 -28.81
CA SER A 491 -5.15 2.97 -29.56
C SER A 491 -4.08 3.96 -30.01
N GLU A 492 -2.92 3.43 -30.42
CA GLU A 492 -1.97 4.15 -31.26
C GLU A 492 -2.70 4.77 -32.48
N THR A 493 -2.12 5.83 -33.01
CA THR A 493 -2.64 6.48 -34.21
C THR A 493 -2.47 5.57 -35.41
N SER A 494 -3.49 5.52 -36.26
CA SER A 494 -3.54 4.62 -37.42
C SER A 494 -2.44 4.92 -38.43
N LYS A 495 -1.89 3.86 -39.03
CA LYS A 495 -1.02 3.96 -40.21
C LYS A 495 -1.80 4.25 -41.49
N ASP A 496 -3.10 3.98 -41.53
CA ASP A 496 -3.97 4.33 -42.66
C ASP A 496 -4.21 5.85 -42.70
N ASP A 497 -4.04 6.46 -43.86
CA ASP A 497 -4.21 7.91 -44.07
C ASP A 497 -5.66 8.39 -43.95
N ALA A 498 -6.63 7.48 -44.06
CA ALA A 498 -8.05 7.81 -43.94
C ALA A 498 -8.55 7.86 -42.49
N TYR A 499 -7.76 7.36 -41.53
CA TYR A 499 -8.17 7.15 -40.15
C TYR A 499 -7.18 7.74 -39.13
N LEU A 500 -7.74 8.20 -38.00
CA LEU A 500 -6.93 8.55 -36.82
C LEU A 500 -6.78 7.35 -35.89
N GLU A 501 -7.85 6.57 -35.72
CA GLU A 501 -7.91 5.32 -34.96
C GLU A 501 -8.42 4.22 -35.88
N TYR A 502 -7.79 3.05 -35.82
CA TYR A 502 -8.18 1.88 -36.60
C TYR A 502 -7.96 0.60 -35.77
N PRO A 503 -8.75 -0.47 -35.99
CA PRO A 503 -8.69 -1.67 -35.16
C PRO A 503 -7.30 -2.32 -35.04
N THR A 504 -6.49 -2.25 -36.10
CA THR A 504 -5.19 -2.92 -36.17
C THR A 504 -4.25 -2.52 -35.04
N GLU A 505 -4.20 -1.23 -34.69
CA GLU A 505 -3.34 -0.71 -33.64
C GLU A 505 -3.76 -1.22 -32.26
N ALA A 506 -5.06 -1.26 -31.98
CA ALA A 506 -5.58 -1.80 -30.72
C ALA A 506 -5.32 -3.31 -30.59
N PHE A 507 -5.49 -4.07 -31.67
CA PHE A 507 -5.23 -5.51 -31.68
C PHE A 507 -3.73 -5.80 -31.48
N ASN A 508 -2.88 -5.09 -32.23
CA ASN A 508 -1.44 -5.22 -32.16
C ASN A 508 -0.89 -4.91 -30.76
N TYR A 509 -1.49 -3.97 -30.02
CA TYR A 509 -1.10 -3.71 -28.64
C TYR A 509 -1.16 -4.98 -27.78
N TYR A 510 -2.25 -5.76 -27.86
CA TYR A 510 -2.39 -6.97 -27.06
C TYR A 510 -1.59 -8.15 -27.62
N PHE A 511 -1.66 -8.39 -28.92
CA PHE A 511 -0.99 -9.52 -29.56
C PHE A 511 0.54 -9.42 -29.48
N SER A 512 1.12 -8.23 -29.61
CA SER A 512 2.56 -8.03 -29.41
C SER A 512 3.02 -8.22 -27.96
N ASN A 513 2.08 -8.19 -27.00
CA ASN A 513 2.33 -8.47 -25.58
C ASN A 513 2.00 -9.93 -25.19
N GLY A 514 1.76 -10.81 -26.16
CA GLY A 514 1.58 -12.25 -25.93
C GLY A 514 0.15 -12.68 -25.55
N ILE A 515 -0.83 -11.80 -25.72
CA ILE A 515 -2.25 -12.18 -25.59
C ILE A 515 -2.68 -12.88 -26.88
N GLU A 516 -3.38 -14.01 -26.79
CA GLU A 516 -3.83 -14.76 -27.98
C GLU A 516 -5.27 -14.45 -28.39
N GLU A 517 -6.10 -14.04 -27.43
CA GLU A 517 -7.53 -13.78 -27.61
C GLU A 517 -7.91 -12.45 -26.94
N ILE A 518 -8.63 -11.61 -27.67
CA ILE A 518 -9.19 -10.33 -27.21
C ILE A 518 -10.70 -10.31 -27.44
N VAL A 519 -11.41 -9.52 -26.65
CA VAL A 519 -12.85 -9.30 -26.74
C VAL A 519 -13.09 -7.86 -27.17
N CYS A 520 -13.77 -7.67 -28.30
CA CYS A 520 -14.17 -6.36 -28.78
C CYS A 520 -15.65 -6.16 -28.45
N GLU A 521 -15.95 -5.17 -27.61
CA GLU A 521 -17.31 -4.82 -27.20
C GLU A 521 -17.72 -3.50 -27.87
N GLU A 522 -18.99 -3.37 -28.25
CA GLU A 522 -19.57 -2.11 -28.72
C GLU A 522 -19.32 -1.02 -27.68
N LYS A 523 -18.73 0.09 -28.12
CA LYS A 523 -18.61 1.27 -27.28
C LYS A 523 -19.92 2.03 -27.35
N HIS A 524 -20.78 1.81 -26.37
CA HIS A 524 -22.03 2.56 -26.23
C HIS A 524 -21.74 4.04 -25.98
N MET A 525 -22.47 4.90 -26.68
CA MET A 525 -22.35 6.35 -26.53
C MET A 525 -23.38 6.87 -25.54
N GLY A 526 -23.00 6.94 -24.27
CA GLY A 526 -23.86 7.39 -23.19
C GLY A 526 -23.06 8.09 -22.09
N SER A 527 -23.40 7.79 -20.85
CA SER A 527 -22.62 8.18 -19.69
C SER A 527 -22.37 6.95 -18.81
N ARG A 528 -21.10 6.73 -18.46
CA ARG A 528 -20.68 5.69 -17.52
C ARG A 528 -21.44 5.82 -16.19
N ALA A 529 -22.12 4.76 -15.81
CA ALA A 529 -22.98 4.69 -14.63
C ALA A 529 -22.63 3.46 -13.79
N ILE A 530 -22.24 3.69 -12.55
CA ILE A 530 -22.05 2.64 -11.56
C ILE A 530 -23.35 2.46 -10.81
N ILE A 531 -23.84 1.22 -10.75
CA ILE A 531 -25.05 0.87 -10.02
C ILE A 531 -24.65 -0.02 -8.86
N VAL A 532 -24.97 0.39 -7.64
CA VAL A 532 -24.90 -0.46 -6.45
C VAL A 532 -26.34 -0.78 -6.08
N LEU A 533 -26.69 -2.06 -6.07
CA LEU A 533 -28.07 -2.50 -5.93
C LEU A 533 -28.17 -3.59 -4.86
N CYS A 534 -29.12 -3.44 -3.95
CA CYS A 534 -29.44 -4.41 -2.90
C CYS A 534 -30.79 -5.07 -3.21
N LYS A 535 -30.91 -6.33 -2.81
CA LYS A 535 -32.14 -7.12 -2.93
C LYS A 535 -33.29 -6.52 -2.12
N ASN A 536 -32.99 -5.87 -1.00
CA ASN A 536 -33.97 -5.21 -0.15
C ASN A 536 -33.31 -4.10 0.70
N GLN A 537 -34.16 -3.30 1.37
CA GLN A 537 -33.73 -2.18 2.22
C GLN A 537 -32.95 -2.64 3.47
N ALA A 538 -33.19 -3.85 3.98
CA ALA A 538 -32.47 -4.38 5.14
C ALA A 538 -31.00 -4.62 4.79
N THR A 539 -30.72 -5.24 3.64
CA THR A 539 -29.36 -5.39 3.12
C THR A 539 -28.68 -4.05 2.87
N ALA A 540 -29.38 -3.05 2.32
CA ALA A 540 -28.83 -1.71 2.12
C ALA A 540 -28.41 -1.05 3.44
N LYS A 541 -29.23 -1.21 4.49
CA LYS A 541 -28.93 -0.70 5.83
C LYS A 541 -27.74 -1.43 6.47
N GLU A 542 -27.70 -2.75 6.40
CA GLU A 542 -26.65 -3.57 7.03
C GLU A 542 -25.30 -3.42 6.32
N LYS A 543 -25.28 -3.49 4.99
CA LYS A 543 -24.04 -3.54 4.20
C LYS A 543 -23.48 -2.15 3.87
N PHE A 544 -24.36 -1.18 3.61
CA PHE A 544 -23.99 0.15 3.11
C PHE A 544 -24.42 1.29 4.05
N ASN A 545 -24.86 0.98 5.28
CA ASN A 545 -25.31 1.97 6.25
C ASN A 545 -26.34 2.97 5.66
N ALA A 546 -27.24 2.45 4.82
CA ALA A 546 -28.25 3.27 4.16
C ALA A 546 -29.27 3.81 5.17
N MET A 547 -29.48 5.14 5.16
CA MET A 547 -30.27 5.85 6.18
C MET A 547 -31.74 6.06 5.79
N ASN A 548 -32.07 5.95 4.50
CA ASN A 548 -33.27 6.56 3.92
C ASN A 548 -34.20 5.57 3.20
N GLY A 549 -34.16 4.28 3.55
CA GLY A 549 -35.02 3.26 2.92
C GLY A 549 -34.75 3.06 1.42
N GLU A 550 -33.59 3.47 0.94
CA GLU A 550 -33.16 3.25 -0.44
C GLU A 550 -32.67 1.80 -0.63
N ILE A 551 -32.83 1.28 -1.84
CA ILE A 551 -32.38 -0.09 -2.19
C ILE A 551 -31.07 -0.10 -2.98
N GLY A 552 -30.50 1.07 -3.27
CA GLY A 552 -29.31 1.21 -4.08
C GLY A 552 -29.08 2.65 -4.54
N ILE A 553 -28.07 2.83 -5.38
CA ILE A 553 -27.70 4.12 -5.97
C ILE A 553 -27.18 3.98 -7.40
N CYS A 554 -27.34 5.01 -8.21
CA CYS A 554 -26.75 5.12 -9.55
C CYS A 554 -25.87 6.38 -9.63
N TYR A 555 -24.55 6.21 -9.79
CA TYR A 555 -23.62 7.33 -9.76
C TYR A 555 -22.65 7.37 -10.94
N THR A 556 -22.12 8.57 -11.19
CA THR A 556 -21.24 8.86 -12.34
C THR A 556 -19.78 8.46 -12.06
N ARG A 557 -18.93 8.52 -13.10
CA ARG A 557 -17.47 8.34 -12.98
C ARG A 557 -16.76 9.28 -11.99
N THR A 558 -17.42 10.33 -11.51
CA THR A 558 -16.87 11.28 -10.51
C THR A 558 -17.54 11.15 -9.14
N GLY A 559 -18.33 10.10 -8.92
CA GLY A 559 -18.97 9.81 -7.65
C GLY A 559 -20.18 10.69 -7.34
N ARG A 560 -20.76 11.37 -8.33
CA ARG A 560 -21.95 12.21 -8.19
C ARG A 560 -23.21 11.42 -8.53
N ASN A 561 -24.37 11.85 -8.00
CA ASN A 561 -25.66 11.27 -8.40
C ASN A 561 -25.84 11.32 -9.93
N PHE A 562 -26.29 10.22 -10.51
CA PHE A 562 -26.64 10.20 -11.92
C PHE A 562 -27.97 10.91 -12.18
N PHE A 563 -28.97 10.72 -11.33
CA PHE A 563 -30.24 11.43 -11.42
C PHE A 563 -30.26 12.58 -10.41
N ASN A 564 -30.82 13.72 -10.81
CA ASN A 564 -31.04 14.84 -9.89
C ASN A 564 -32.31 14.62 -9.03
N ASP A 565 -33.26 13.84 -9.56
CA ASP A 565 -34.48 13.43 -8.87
C ASP A 565 -34.28 12.03 -8.27
N ARG A 566 -34.42 11.96 -6.94
CA ARG A 566 -34.25 10.73 -6.17
C ARG A 566 -35.39 9.73 -6.37
N SER A 567 -36.62 10.20 -6.59
CA SER A 567 -37.75 9.31 -6.86
C SER A 567 -37.53 8.57 -8.16
N LEU A 568 -37.14 9.30 -9.21
CA LEU A 568 -36.81 8.74 -10.52
C LEU A 568 -35.67 7.73 -10.44
N GLU A 569 -34.63 8.03 -9.65
CA GLU A 569 -33.52 7.08 -9.41
C GLU A 569 -34.01 5.78 -8.77
N GLN A 570 -34.82 5.87 -7.72
CA GLN A 570 -35.31 4.67 -7.03
C GLN A 570 -36.28 3.89 -7.90
N ASP A 571 -37.12 4.53 -8.71
CA ASP A 571 -37.97 3.85 -9.69
C ASP A 571 -37.14 3.11 -10.75
N PHE A 572 -36.06 3.73 -11.23
CA PHE A 572 -35.10 3.12 -12.15
C PHE A 572 -34.40 1.90 -11.49
N LEU A 573 -33.91 2.04 -10.26
CA LEU A 573 -33.25 0.95 -9.54
C LEU A 573 -34.22 -0.20 -9.22
N ASN A 574 -35.48 0.10 -8.88
CA ASN A 574 -36.52 -0.92 -8.68
C ASN A 574 -36.82 -1.67 -9.97
N LYS A 575 -36.84 -0.98 -11.12
CA LYS A 575 -36.98 -1.62 -12.44
C LYS A 575 -35.82 -2.59 -12.71
N VAL A 576 -34.57 -2.17 -12.48
CA VAL A 576 -33.38 -3.03 -12.66
C VAL A 576 -33.38 -4.21 -11.69
N LYS A 577 -33.70 -3.98 -10.41
CA LYS A 577 -33.87 -5.04 -9.40
C LYS A 577 -34.94 -6.04 -9.82
N GLY A 578 -36.08 -5.56 -10.30
CA GLY A 578 -37.19 -6.39 -10.77
C GLY A 578 -36.83 -7.29 -11.95
N ILE A 579 -35.81 -6.93 -12.74
CA ILE A 579 -35.25 -7.81 -13.80
C ILE A 579 -34.43 -8.93 -13.15
N LEU A 580 -33.54 -8.59 -12.21
CA LEU A 580 -32.74 -9.60 -11.48
C LEU A 580 -33.62 -10.54 -10.65
N ASP A 581 -34.67 -10.03 -10.00
CA ASP A 581 -35.62 -10.82 -9.20
C ASP A 581 -36.39 -11.86 -10.02
N LYS A 582 -36.59 -11.63 -11.33
CA LYS A 582 -37.23 -12.60 -12.24
C LYS A 582 -36.27 -13.72 -12.65
N THR A 583 -35.00 -13.61 -12.30
CA THR A 583 -33.95 -14.58 -12.60
C THR A 583 -33.42 -15.18 -11.30
N ASN A 584 -32.57 -16.21 -11.39
CA ASN A 584 -31.97 -16.83 -10.21
C ASN A 584 -30.68 -16.12 -9.74
N PHE A 585 -30.48 -14.83 -10.10
CA PHE A 585 -29.22 -14.11 -9.88
C PHE A 585 -28.76 -14.13 -8.42
N TRP A 586 -29.65 -13.80 -7.49
CA TRP A 586 -29.32 -13.70 -6.06
C TRP A 586 -28.85 -15.03 -5.48
N ASP A 587 -29.49 -16.13 -5.89
CA ASP A 587 -29.18 -17.47 -5.36
C ASP A 587 -27.95 -18.06 -6.07
N ASP A 588 -27.82 -17.90 -7.39
CA ASP A 588 -26.68 -18.39 -8.17
C ASP A 588 -25.35 -17.73 -7.75
N PHE A 589 -25.40 -16.45 -7.34
CA PHE A 589 -24.26 -15.71 -6.79
C PHE A 589 -24.16 -15.75 -5.26
N ASN A 590 -25.12 -16.39 -4.58
CA ASN A 590 -25.25 -16.40 -3.12
C ASN A 590 -25.05 -15.00 -2.51
N THR A 591 -25.86 -14.04 -2.95
CA THR A 591 -25.68 -12.64 -2.61
C THR A 591 -27.02 -11.89 -2.52
N ASP A 592 -27.03 -10.85 -1.70
CA ASP A 592 -28.15 -9.90 -1.60
C ASP A 592 -27.79 -8.50 -2.12
N TRP A 593 -26.62 -8.31 -2.74
CA TRP A 593 -26.23 -7.05 -3.38
C TRP A 593 -25.27 -7.25 -4.54
N VAL A 594 -25.20 -6.26 -5.43
CA VAL A 594 -24.30 -6.27 -6.59
C VAL A 594 -23.78 -4.87 -6.92
N VAL A 595 -22.52 -4.79 -7.34
CA VAL A 595 -21.93 -3.60 -7.97
C VAL A 595 -21.77 -3.86 -9.47
N LEU A 596 -22.42 -3.04 -10.29
CA LEU A 596 -22.45 -3.15 -11.74
C LEU A 596 -21.75 -1.95 -12.37
N ASP A 597 -21.01 -2.21 -13.44
CA ASP A 597 -20.41 -1.19 -14.29
C ASP A 597 -21.13 -1.16 -15.65
N ASN A 598 -21.68 0.00 -16.00
CA ASN A 598 -22.64 0.14 -17.08
C ASN A 598 -22.43 1.42 -17.88
N GLU A 599 -23.01 1.46 -19.08
CA GLU A 599 -23.26 2.69 -19.82
C GLU A 599 -24.76 2.97 -19.81
N LEU A 600 -25.15 4.20 -19.46
CA LEU A 600 -26.55 4.65 -19.46
C LEU A 600 -26.77 5.67 -20.58
N MET A 601 -27.78 5.43 -21.40
CA MET A 601 -28.13 6.20 -22.60
C MET A 601 -29.54 6.78 -22.52
N PRO A 602 -29.84 7.89 -23.23
CA PRO A 602 -28.98 8.57 -24.21
C PRO A 602 -27.91 9.47 -23.60
N TRP A 603 -26.93 9.87 -24.40
CA TRP A 603 -25.94 10.87 -24.00
C TRP A 603 -26.59 12.22 -23.63
N SER A 604 -27.69 12.58 -24.30
CA SER A 604 -28.44 13.82 -24.06
C SER A 604 -28.90 13.99 -22.61
N ILE A 605 -29.15 12.90 -21.86
CA ILE A 605 -29.67 13.00 -20.47
C ILE A 605 -28.71 13.72 -19.53
N LYS A 606 -27.40 13.59 -19.74
CA LYS A 606 -26.36 14.27 -18.95
C LYS A 606 -25.68 15.40 -19.71
N ALA A 607 -25.64 15.32 -21.05
CA ALA A 607 -24.88 16.24 -21.88
C ALA A 607 -25.71 17.33 -22.55
N GLN A 608 -27.00 17.50 -22.20
CA GLN A 608 -27.88 18.47 -22.87
C GLN A 608 -27.29 19.90 -22.92
N HIS A 609 -26.77 20.41 -21.80
CA HIS A 609 -26.10 21.72 -21.78
C HIS A 609 -24.89 21.76 -22.70
N LEU A 610 -24.06 20.71 -22.70
CA LEU A 610 -22.87 20.65 -23.55
C LEU A 610 -23.25 20.60 -25.05
N ILE A 611 -24.31 19.87 -25.39
CA ILE A 611 -24.86 19.82 -26.75
C ILE A 611 -25.37 21.20 -27.17
N HIS A 612 -26.16 21.85 -26.33
CA HIS A 612 -26.75 23.15 -26.62
C HIS A 612 -25.71 24.28 -26.70
N ASP A 613 -24.71 24.27 -25.80
CA ASP A 613 -23.79 25.39 -25.63
C ASP A 613 -22.50 25.25 -26.43
N GLN A 614 -22.12 24.03 -26.84
CA GLN A 614 -20.87 23.77 -27.55
C GLN A 614 -21.09 23.11 -28.92
N TYR A 615 -21.79 21.98 -28.99
CA TYR A 615 -21.86 21.20 -30.23
C TYR A 615 -22.84 21.79 -31.27
N ALA A 616 -24.06 22.12 -30.86
CA ALA A 616 -25.08 22.67 -31.75
C ALA A 616 -24.70 24.04 -32.34
N PRO A 617 -24.10 24.99 -31.58
CA PRO A 617 -23.69 26.28 -32.12
C PRO A 617 -22.63 26.15 -33.21
N ILE A 618 -21.63 25.27 -33.03
CA ILE A 618 -20.60 24.98 -34.05
C ILE A 618 -21.26 24.44 -35.32
N GLY A 619 -22.15 23.45 -35.17
CA GLY A 619 -22.87 22.87 -36.29
C GLY A 619 -23.70 23.90 -37.06
N LEU A 620 -24.50 24.69 -36.34
CA LEU A 620 -25.38 25.70 -36.94
C LEU A 620 -24.59 26.82 -37.63
N ALA A 621 -23.62 27.41 -36.94
CA ALA A 621 -22.79 28.49 -37.47
C ALA A 621 -22.00 28.03 -38.70
N GLY A 622 -21.39 26.84 -38.65
CA GLY A 622 -20.67 26.25 -39.77
C GLY A 622 -21.59 25.98 -40.96
N LYS A 623 -22.77 25.39 -40.73
CA LYS A 623 -23.74 25.10 -41.80
C LYS A 623 -24.25 26.36 -42.49
N VAL A 624 -24.64 27.39 -41.73
CA VAL A 624 -25.16 28.65 -42.30
C VAL A 624 -24.06 29.38 -43.06
N SER A 625 -22.88 29.53 -42.45
CA SER A 625 -21.78 30.31 -43.03
C SER A 625 -21.21 29.67 -44.29
N LEU A 626 -20.96 28.35 -44.26
CA LEU A 626 -20.40 27.63 -45.42
C LEU A 626 -21.42 27.52 -46.57
N LYS A 627 -22.71 27.39 -46.27
CA LYS A 627 -23.76 27.47 -47.29
C LYS A 627 -23.71 28.82 -47.99
N LYS A 628 -23.68 29.91 -47.21
CA LYS A 628 -23.66 31.27 -47.79
C LYS A 628 -22.37 31.57 -48.56
N ALA A 629 -21.23 31.10 -48.05
CA ALA A 629 -19.95 31.23 -48.73
C ALA A 629 -19.96 30.51 -50.09
N ASN A 630 -20.51 29.29 -50.16
CA ASN A 630 -20.68 28.57 -51.42
C ASN A 630 -21.55 29.34 -52.42
N GLU A 631 -22.70 29.87 -51.97
CA GLU A 631 -23.58 30.69 -52.83
C GLU A 631 -22.86 31.92 -53.41
N LEU A 632 -22.09 32.63 -52.58
CA LEU A 632 -21.35 33.82 -52.99
C LEU A 632 -20.18 33.47 -53.93
N LEU A 633 -19.45 32.38 -53.67
CA LEU A 633 -18.34 31.96 -54.53
C LEU A 633 -18.82 31.55 -55.93
N GLU A 634 -19.97 30.86 -56.04
CA GLU A 634 -20.57 30.54 -57.35
C GLU A 634 -20.98 31.83 -58.09
N GLN A 635 -21.56 32.83 -57.41
CA GLN A 635 -21.86 34.13 -58.01
C GLN A 635 -20.60 34.85 -58.51
N VAL A 636 -19.51 34.84 -57.73
CA VAL A 636 -18.23 35.45 -58.14
C VAL A 636 -17.63 34.72 -59.32
N LYS A 637 -17.74 33.38 -59.39
CA LYS A 637 -17.29 32.58 -60.53
C LYS A 637 -18.04 32.97 -61.81
N ASP A 638 -19.35 33.18 -61.75
CA ASP A 638 -20.12 33.64 -62.91
C ASP A 638 -19.67 35.01 -63.40
N VAL A 639 -19.42 35.95 -62.48
CA VAL A 639 -18.89 37.29 -62.82
C VAL A 639 -17.47 37.21 -63.39
N GLN A 640 -16.61 36.36 -62.84
CA GLN A 640 -15.25 36.16 -63.34
C GLN A 640 -15.27 35.56 -64.76
N ASN A 641 -16.12 34.59 -65.02
CA ASN A 641 -16.29 34.00 -66.36
C ASN A 641 -16.78 35.04 -67.38
N GLN A 642 -17.75 35.89 -67.00
CA GLN A 642 -18.20 36.99 -67.84
C GLN A 642 -17.09 38.02 -68.12
N TYR A 643 -16.28 38.36 -67.11
CA TYR A 643 -15.16 39.29 -67.27
C TYR A 643 -14.08 38.73 -68.20
N ILE A 644 -13.72 37.44 -68.05
CA ILE A 644 -12.76 36.76 -68.92
C ILE A 644 -13.26 36.68 -70.37
N MET A 645 -14.56 36.45 -70.59
CA MET A 645 -15.15 36.47 -71.93
C MET A 645 -15.08 37.86 -72.61
N ASN A 646 -15.16 38.94 -71.82
CA ASN A 646 -15.22 40.31 -72.33
C ASN A 646 -13.85 41.00 -72.46
N ASN A 647 -12.81 40.59 -71.73
CA ASN A 647 -11.48 41.20 -71.77
C ASN A 647 -10.40 40.24 -72.29
N LYS A 648 -10.05 40.35 -73.59
CA LYS A 648 -9.04 39.51 -74.27
C LYS A 648 -7.58 39.84 -73.95
N ASN A 649 -7.27 40.96 -73.28
CA ASN A 649 -5.89 41.37 -73.00
C ASN A 649 -5.61 41.43 -71.49
N GLY A 650 -5.09 40.31 -70.98
CA GLY A 650 -4.09 40.15 -69.93
C GLY A 650 -4.06 41.10 -68.73
N GLY A 651 -4.24 40.53 -67.53
CA GLY A 651 -3.71 41.13 -66.30
C GLY A 651 -4.58 40.92 -65.06
N ALA A 652 -4.76 39.69 -64.60
CA ALA A 652 -5.14 39.45 -63.22
C ALA A 652 -4.49 38.14 -62.76
N SER A 653 -3.85 38.13 -61.59
CA SER A 653 -3.35 36.90 -60.97
C SER A 653 -4.50 35.89 -60.91
N SER A 654 -4.29 34.71 -61.49
CA SER A 654 -5.33 33.68 -61.59
C SER A 654 -5.57 33.07 -60.21
N PHE A 655 -6.40 33.72 -59.43
CA PHE A 655 -6.98 33.11 -58.24
C PHE A 655 -7.93 32.00 -58.69
N ASP A 656 -7.63 30.75 -58.32
CA ASP A 656 -8.44 29.59 -58.69
C ASP A 656 -9.70 29.53 -57.83
N ILE A 657 -10.76 30.20 -58.29
CA ILE A 657 -12.04 30.20 -57.59
C ILE A 657 -12.69 28.82 -57.54
N ASN A 658 -12.41 27.94 -58.53
CA ASN A 658 -12.95 26.59 -58.53
C ASN A 658 -12.36 25.78 -57.38
N GLN A 659 -11.06 25.91 -57.13
CA GLN A 659 -10.41 25.26 -55.98
C GLN A 659 -11.06 25.68 -54.65
N LEU A 660 -11.43 26.95 -54.49
CA LEU A 660 -12.10 27.43 -53.28
C LEU A 660 -13.54 26.97 -53.15
N ILE A 661 -14.28 26.93 -54.26
CA ILE A 661 -15.63 26.37 -54.29
C ILE A 661 -15.58 24.91 -53.85
N GLU A 662 -14.68 24.10 -54.41
CA GLU A 662 -14.55 22.69 -54.04
C GLU A 662 -14.14 22.51 -52.57
N LYS A 663 -13.15 23.29 -52.09
CA LYS A 663 -12.76 23.27 -50.67
C LYS A 663 -13.95 23.66 -49.76
N THR A 664 -14.75 24.64 -50.14
CA THR A 664 -15.89 25.12 -49.34
C THR A 664 -17.07 24.13 -49.38
N LYS A 665 -17.32 23.47 -50.51
CA LYS A 665 -18.27 22.34 -50.62
C LYS A 665 -17.85 21.14 -49.78
N GLU A 666 -16.56 20.81 -49.75
CA GLU A 666 -16.04 19.74 -48.91
C GLU A 666 -16.21 20.06 -47.42
N ARG A 667 -15.84 21.27 -46.99
CA ARG A 667 -16.09 21.76 -45.61
C ARG A 667 -17.58 21.71 -45.25
N TYR A 668 -18.46 22.10 -46.17
CA TYR A 668 -19.91 22.03 -45.99
C TYR A 668 -20.41 20.58 -45.80
N THR A 669 -19.83 19.63 -46.52
CA THR A 669 -20.15 18.20 -46.35
C THR A 669 -19.70 17.72 -44.97
N LYS A 670 -18.47 18.08 -44.55
CA LYS A 670 -17.91 17.70 -43.25
C LYS A 670 -18.70 18.27 -42.06
N ILE A 671 -19.18 19.51 -42.12
CA ILE A 671 -20.04 20.07 -41.06
C ILE A 671 -21.40 19.35 -40.98
N ASN A 672 -21.99 18.95 -42.10
CA ASN A 672 -23.22 18.16 -42.09
C ASN A 672 -23.00 16.77 -41.49
N ASN A 673 -21.86 16.12 -41.78
CA ASN A 673 -21.49 14.85 -41.17
C ASN A 673 -21.29 14.99 -39.66
N TYR A 674 -20.65 16.06 -39.19
CA TYR A 674 -20.54 16.38 -37.77
C TYR A 674 -21.92 16.55 -37.10
N ILE A 675 -22.84 17.27 -37.74
CA ILE A 675 -24.21 17.45 -37.24
C ILE A 675 -24.91 16.10 -37.11
N LYS A 676 -24.86 15.28 -38.17
CA LYS A 676 -25.45 13.95 -38.17
C LYS A 676 -24.83 13.06 -37.08
N ALA A 677 -23.52 13.15 -36.87
CA ALA A 677 -22.81 12.34 -35.90
C ALA A 677 -23.30 12.59 -34.46
N TYR A 678 -23.40 13.84 -33.99
CA TYR A 678 -23.87 14.08 -32.62
C TYR A 678 -25.38 13.83 -32.46
N GLN A 679 -26.18 14.05 -33.51
CA GLN A 679 -27.63 13.81 -33.50
C GLN A 679 -27.97 12.33 -33.30
N ASN A 680 -27.14 11.41 -33.81
CA ASN A 680 -27.33 9.96 -33.63
C ASN A 680 -27.39 9.51 -32.15
N TYR A 681 -26.91 10.32 -31.22
CA TYR A 681 -26.81 9.99 -29.80
C TYR A 681 -27.76 10.81 -28.91
N CYS A 682 -28.71 11.51 -29.53
CA CYS A 682 -29.65 12.39 -28.85
C CYS A 682 -31.09 11.93 -29.13
N TRP A 683 -31.83 11.58 -28.08
CA TRP A 683 -33.28 11.45 -28.12
C TRP A 683 -33.88 12.02 -26.83
N ASP A 684 -35.18 12.30 -26.88
CA ASP A 684 -35.93 12.82 -25.75
C ASP A 684 -36.24 11.70 -24.75
N VAL A 685 -36.06 11.99 -23.46
CA VAL A 685 -36.37 11.07 -22.37
C VAL A 685 -37.58 11.63 -21.63
N VAL A 686 -38.73 10.99 -21.79
CA VAL A 686 -40.00 11.39 -21.13
C VAL A 686 -40.29 10.46 -19.95
N SER A 687 -39.79 9.23 -19.99
CA SER A 687 -39.96 8.19 -18.97
C SER A 687 -38.70 7.34 -18.81
N ILE A 688 -38.68 6.49 -17.77
CA ILE A 688 -37.58 5.53 -17.53
C ILE A 688 -37.44 4.52 -18.70
N ASP A 689 -38.53 4.19 -19.40
CA ASP A 689 -38.50 3.21 -20.49
C ASP A 689 -37.77 3.74 -21.76
N ASP A 690 -37.59 5.06 -21.85
CA ASP A 690 -36.79 5.72 -22.89
C ASP A 690 -35.28 5.61 -22.64
N LEU A 691 -34.88 5.22 -21.42
CA LEU A 691 -33.49 4.94 -21.08
C LEU A 691 -33.05 3.61 -21.65
N LYS A 692 -31.75 3.49 -21.93
CA LYS A 692 -31.09 2.23 -22.25
C LYS A 692 -29.89 2.03 -21.35
N LEU A 693 -29.92 0.98 -20.54
CA LEU A 693 -28.84 0.53 -19.67
C LEU A 693 -28.11 -0.62 -20.35
N ALA A 694 -26.80 -0.47 -20.54
CA ALA A 694 -25.93 -1.52 -21.05
C ALA A 694 -24.87 -1.89 -20.00
N PRO A 695 -25.13 -2.90 -19.16
CA PRO A 695 -24.12 -3.47 -18.29
C PRO A 695 -23.02 -4.13 -19.12
N PHE A 696 -21.76 -3.99 -18.71
CA PHE A 696 -20.65 -4.74 -19.31
C PHE A 696 -19.70 -5.37 -18.27
N HIS A 697 -19.78 -4.99 -16.98
CA HIS A 697 -19.11 -5.72 -15.90
C HIS A 697 -20.02 -5.92 -14.70
N ILE A 698 -20.01 -7.15 -14.17
CA ILE A 698 -20.45 -7.45 -12.81
C ILE A 698 -19.20 -7.37 -11.97
N LEU A 699 -19.04 -6.31 -11.17
CA LEU A 699 -17.77 -6.02 -10.50
C LEU A 699 -17.61 -6.80 -9.20
N ALA A 700 -18.63 -6.76 -8.34
CA ALA A 700 -18.58 -7.38 -7.03
C ALA A 700 -19.97 -7.84 -6.56
N THR A 701 -19.97 -8.91 -5.79
CA THR A 701 -21.08 -9.45 -5.01
C THR A 701 -20.56 -9.85 -3.62
N GLU A 702 -21.41 -10.36 -2.75
CA GLU A 702 -21.00 -10.80 -1.40
C GLU A 702 -19.78 -11.74 -1.47
N GLY A 703 -18.74 -11.44 -0.70
CA GLY A 703 -17.50 -12.22 -0.65
C GLY A 703 -16.59 -12.20 -1.89
N PHE A 704 -17.02 -11.66 -3.04
CA PHE A 704 -16.26 -11.78 -4.30
C PHE A 704 -16.15 -10.48 -5.11
N VAL A 705 -14.95 -10.23 -5.62
CA VAL A 705 -14.70 -9.28 -6.72
C VAL A 705 -14.42 -10.10 -7.98
N HIS A 706 -15.30 -10.03 -8.97
CA HIS A 706 -15.31 -10.91 -10.16
C HIS A 706 -14.25 -10.56 -11.22
N ALA A 707 -13.15 -9.95 -10.80
CA ALA A 707 -12.01 -9.66 -11.68
C ALA A 707 -11.13 -10.89 -11.98
N ASP A 708 -11.47 -12.04 -11.40
CA ASP A 708 -10.95 -13.37 -11.76
C ASP A 708 -11.67 -13.97 -12.98
N LYS A 709 -12.86 -13.44 -13.34
CA LYS A 709 -13.63 -13.89 -14.51
C LYS A 709 -13.19 -13.16 -15.76
N ASN A 710 -13.18 -13.84 -16.90
CA ASN A 710 -12.84 -13.24 -18.18
C ASN A 710 -14.00 -12.39 -18.77
N HIS A 711 -13.70 -11.53 -19.73
CA HIS A 711 -14.73 -10.66 -20.33
C HIS A 711 -15.84 -11.41 -21.07
N ILE A 712 -15.56 -12.61 -21.60
CA ILE A 712 -16.58 -13.46 -22.21
C ILE A 712 -17.59 -13.93 -21.16
N TRP A 713 -17.12 -14.28 -19.96
CA TRP A 713 -17.99 -14.62 -18.84
C TRP A 713 -18.87 -13.44 -18.47
N HIS A 714 -18.33 -12.22 -18.37
CA HIS A 714 -19.15 -11.05 -18.07
C HIS A 714 -20.27 -10.84 -19.10
N MET A 715 -19.96 -10.89 -20.40
CA MET A 715 -20.98 -10.73 -21.45
C MET A 715 -22.07 -11.81 -21.36
N LYS A 716 -21.69 -13.08 -21.28
CA LYS A 716 -22.65 -14.19 -21.21
C LYS A 716 -23.49 -14.16 -19.94
N THR A 717 -22.87 -13.83 -18.82
CA THR A 717 -23.55 -13.76 -17.51
C THR A 717 -24.54 -12.60 -17.49
N ILE A 718 -24.16 -11.43 -18.03
CA ILE A 718 -25.07 -10.30 -18.17
C ILE A 718 -26.24 -10.67 -19.08
N GLU A 719 -26.00 -11.32 -20.23
CA GLU A 719 -27.08 -11.80 -21.12
C GLU A 719 -28.01 -12.81 -20.45
N GLN A 720 -27.51 -13.61 -19.51
CA GLN A 720 -28.31 -14.58 -18.76
C GLN A 720 -29.24 -13.91 -17.74
N TYR A 721 -28.76 -12.92 -16.99
CA TYR A 721 -29.50 -12.36 -15.86
C TYR A 721 -30.20 -11.02 -16.15
N PHE A 722 -29.82 -10.32 -17.22
CA PHE A 722 -30.50 -9.09 -17.64
C PHE A 722 -31.33 -9.39 -18.89
N ASP A 723 -32.63 -9.64 -18.69
CA ASP A 723 -33.56 -9.99 -19.77
C ASP A 723 -33.62 -8.88 -20.84
N THR A 724 -33.03 -9.18 -22.00
CA THR A 724 -32.99 -8.27 -23.16
C THR A 724 -34.36 -8.01 -23.79
N LYS A 725 -35.43 -8.68 -23.33
CA LYS A 725 -36.81 -8.35 -23.71
C LYS A 725 -37.36 -7.14 -22.95
N ASP A 726 -36.76 -6.77 -21.81
CA ASP A 726 -37.13 -5.53 -21.13
C ASP A 726 -36.56 -4.35 -21.91
N SER A 727 -37.41 -3.37 -22.21
CA SER A 727 -37.09 -2.21 -23.05
C SER A 727 -35.90 -1.42 -22.53
N ILE A 728 -35.63 -1.43 -21.22
CA ILE A 728 -34.55 -0.67 -20.62
C ILE A 728 -33.17 -1.32 -20.83
N ILE A 729 -33.09 -2.62 -21.04
CA ILE A 729 -31.80 -3.32 -21.16
C ILE A 729 -31.34 -3.31 -22.62
N LYS A 730 -30.16 -2.74 -22.88
CA LYS A 730 -29.48 -2.84 -24.17
C LYS A 730 -28.35 -3.86 -24.05
N ARG A 731 -28.46 -4.94 -24.84
CA ARG A 731 -27.39 -5.92 -25.01
C ARG A 731 -26.15 -5.26 -25.60
N THR A 732 -24.99 -5.56 -25.04
CA THR A 732 -23.70 -5.17 -25.63
C THR A 732 -23.33 -6.14 -26.74
N ASN A 733 -23.26 -5.67 -27.98
CA ASN A 733 -22.74 -6.48 -29.08
C ASN A 733 -21.23 -6.69 -28.89
N TYR A 734 -20.74 -7.91 -29.10
CA TYR A 734 -19.32 -8.22 -28.94
C TYR A 734 -18.84 -9.33 -29.87
N ILE A 735 -17.54 -9.31 -30.17
CA ILE A 735 -16.86 -10.34 -30.98
C ILE A 735 -15.54 -10.74 -30.32
N ILE A 736 -15.19 -12.03 -30.44
CA ILE A 736 -13.89 -12.56 -30.00
C ILE A 736 -12.94 -12.53 -31.19
N VAL A 737 -11.78 -11.91 -31.02
CA VAL A 737 -10.74 -11.84 -32.05
C VAL A 737 -9.51 -12.60 -31.56
N LYS A 738 -9.03 -13.53 -32.38
CA LYS A 738 -7.82 -14.33 -32.12
C LYS A 738 -6.64 -13.79 -32.92
N ASN A 739 -5.42 -14.07 -32.47
CA ASN A 739 -4.18 -13.67 -33.15
C ASN A 739 -3.91 -14.51 -34.42
N ASN A 740 -4.78 -14.38 -35.42
CA ASN A 740 -4.59 -14.88 -36.78
C ASN A 740 -5.31 -13.98 -37.76
N GLU A 741 -4.83 -13.95 -39.00
CA GLU A 741 -5.26 -13.02 -40.04
C GLU A 741 -6.77 -13.06 -40.30
N ALA A 742 -7.35 -14.26 -40.43
CA ALA A 742 -8.79 -14.42 -40.70
C ALA A 742 -9.67 -13.88 -39.56
N SER A 743 -9.27 -14.10 -38.31
CA SER A 743 -10.01 -13.58 -37.14
C SER A 743 -9.84 -12.08 -36.98
N ILE A 744 -8.65 -11.55 -37.26
CA ILE A 744 -8.37 -10.10 -37.25
C ILE A 744 -9.24 -9.38 -38.27
N GLN A 745 -9.32 -9.91 -39.51
CA GLN A 745 -10.14 -9.33 -40.56
C GLN A 745 -11.63 -9.31 -40.16
N LYS A 746 -12.15 -10.40 -39.57
CA LYS A 746 -13.52 -10.42 -39.03
C LYS A 746 -13.77 -9.34 -37.98
N GLY A 747 -12.80 -9.07 -37.10
CA GLY A 747 -12.89 -8.00 -36.12
C GLY A 747 -12.90 -6.61 -36.76
N ILE A 748 -12.10 -6.40 -37.81
CA ILE A 748 -12.08 -5.17 -38.60
C ILE A 748 -13.43 -4.95 -39.29
N ASP A 749 -13.94 -5.96 -39.99
CA ASP A 749 -15.20 -5.88 -40.74
C ASP A 749 -16.38 -5.58 -39.81
N TRP A 750 -16.41 -6.22 -38.63
CA TRP A 750 -17.41 -5.97 -37.60
C TRP A 750 -17.37 -4.51 -37.09
N TRP A 751 -16.17 -3.97 -36.85
CA TRP A 751 -16.02 -2.57 -36.43
C TRP A 751 -16.43 -1.58 -37.53
N LEU A 752 -16.09 -1.88 -38.80
CA LEU A 752 -16.50 -1.06 -39.94
C LEU A 752 -18.02 -1.04 -40.09
N ASP A 753 -18.70 -2.18 -39.94
CA ASP A 753 -20.16 -2.26 -40.00
C ASP A 753 -20.81 -1.50 -38.83
N LEU A 754 -20.34 -1.73 -37.60
CA LEU A 754 -20.82 -1.05 -36.40
C LEU A 754 -20.73 0.47 -36.52
N THR A 755 -19.58 0.99 -36.95
CA THR A 755 -19.35 2.44 -37.05
C THR A 755 -20.08 3.05 -38.24
N LYS A 756 -20.27 2.31 -39.33
CA LYS A 756 -21.08 2.73 -40.49
C LYS A 756 -22.57 2.88 -40.12
N GLN A 757 -23.07 2.05 -39.22
CA GLN A 757 -24.44 2.13 -38.70
C GLN A 757 -24.63 3.26 -37.66
N GLY A 758 -23.56 4.00 -37.34
CA GLY A 758 -23.61 5.14 -36.43
C GLY A 758 -23.20 4.83 -34.98
N GLY A 759 -22.67 3.63 -34.71
CA GLY A 759 -22.04 3.33 -33.42
C GLY A 759 -20.76 4.16 -33.21
N GLU A 760 -20.44 4.48 -31.96
CA GLU A 760 -19.25 5.26 -31.63
C GLU A 760 -17.96 4.52 -32.01
N GLY A 761 -17.94 3.20 -31.87
CA GLY A 761 -16.77 2.36 -32.10
C GLY A 761 -16.77 1.16 -31.17
N MET A 762 -15.58 0.72 -30.76
CA MET A 762 -15.43 -0.43 -29.88
C MET A 762 -14.47 -0.18 -28.72
N VAL A 763 -14.62 -0.99 -27.69
CA VAL A 763 -13.66 -1.16 -26.61
C VAL A 763 -13.02 -2.54 -26.75
N VAL A 764 -11.72 -2.55 -26.99
CA VAL A 764 -10.92 -3.78 -27.10
C VAL A 764 -10.37 -4.11 -25.72
N LYS A 765 -10.69 -5.29 -25.21
CA LYS A 765 -10.25 -5.80 -23.92
C LYS A 765 -9.49 -7.10 -24.13
N PRO A 766 -8.47 -7.42 -23.31
CA PRO A 766 -7.89 -8.76 -23.35
C PRO A 766 -8.93 -9.79 -22.90
N LYS A 767 -8.75 -11.09 -23.16
CA LYS A 767 -9.72 -12.10 -22.68
C LYS A 767 -9.86 -12.08 -21.15
N GLU A 768 -8.76 -12.31 -20.44
CA GLU A 768 -8.75 -12.26 -18.97
C GLU A 768 -8.88 -10.81 -18.48
N PHE A 769 -9.59 -10.59 -17.38
CA PHE A 769 -9.88 -9.23 -16.89
C PHE A 769 -8.62 -8.51 -16.38
N ILE A 770 -7.69 -9.26 -15.79
CA ILE A 770 -6.36 -8.77 -15.38
C ILE A 770 -5.32 -9.51 -16.21
N ASN A 771 -4.42 -8.76 -16.84
CA ASN A 771 -3.34 -9.33 -17.66
C ASN A 771 -2.01 -8.63 -17.43
N TYR A 772 -0.93 -9.37 -17.69
CA TYR A 772 0.44 -8.92 -17.53
C TYR A 772 1.22 -9.13 -18.82
N GLY A 773 2.00 -8.12 -19.20
CA GLY A 773 3.05 -8.24 -20.20
C GLY A 773 4.42 -8.30 -19.53
N LYS A 774 5.48 -8.28 -20.35
CA LYS A 774 6.88 -8.36 -19.89
C LYS A 774 7.29 -7.27 -18.89
N LYS A 775 6.59 -6.14 -18.87
CA LYS A 775 6.91 -4.94 -18.07
C LYS A 775 5.89 -4.63 -16.96
N GLY A 776 4.94 -5.53 -16.70
CA GLY A 776 3.89 -5.35 -15.70
C GLY A 776 2.47 -5.42 -16.29
N PRO A 777 1.45 -4.89 -15.58
CA PRO A 777 0.06 -4.99 -16.03
C PRO A 777 -0.19 -4.25 -17.36
N LEU A 778 -1.03 -4.85 -18.21
CA LEU A 778 -1.44 -4.28 -19.50
C LEU A 778 -2.65 -3.35 -19.34
N GLN A 779 -2.99 -2.60 -20.39
CA GLN A 779 -4.23 -1.82 -20.42
C GLN A 779 -5.44 -2.74 -20.22
N PRO A 780 -6.35 -2.44 -19.28
CA PRO A 780 -7.57 -3.22 -19.09
C PRO A 780 -8.53 -3.08 -20.27
N ALA A 781 -8.45 -1.96 -20.99
CA ALA A 781 -9.26 -1.66 -22.16
C ALA A 781 -8.59 -0.60 -23.03
N ILE A 782 -8.76 -0.72 -24.35
CA ILE A 782 -8.36 0.27 -25.35
C ILE A 782 -9.58 0.65 -26.19
N LYS A 783 -9.91 1.95 -26.25
CA LYS A 783 -10.96 2.44 -27.15
C LYS A 783 -10.42 2.57 -28.58
N CYS A 784 -11.24 2.21 -29.55
CA CYS A 784 -11.00 2.41 -30.98
C CYS A 784 -12.29 2.98 -31.60
N ARG A 785 -12.28 4.29 -31.87
CA ARG A 785 -13.49 5.05 -32.23
C ARG A 785 -13.62 5.23 -33.73
N GLY A 786 -14.85 5.18 -34.21
CA GLY A 786 -15.21 5.37 -35.61
C GLY A 786 -14.87 6.76 -36.14
N LYS A 787 -14.59 6.82 -37.43
CA LYS A 787 -14.24 8.07 -38.13
C LYS A 787 -15.28 9.17 -37.95
N GLU A 788 -16.55 8.86 -38.17
CA GLU A 788 -17.61 9.87 -38.08
C GLU A 788 -17.85 10.34 -36.65
N TYR A 789 -17.70 9.46 -35.65
CA TYR A 789 -17.75 9.84 -34.25
C TYR A 789 -16.64 10.82 -33.87
N LEU A 790 -15.42 10.59 -34.34
CA LEU A 790 -14.26 11.42 -34.00
C LEU A 790 -14.41 12.89 -34.46
N ARG A 791 -15.34 13.20 -35.37
CA ARG A 791 -15.70 14.60 -35.69
C ARG A 791 -16.23 15.35 -34.48
N ILE A 792 -16.95 14.68 -33.59
CA ILE A 792 -17.49 15.26 -32.36
C ILE A 792 -16.33 15.67 -31.44
N ILE A 793 -15.25 14.89 -31.42
CA ILE A 793 -14.13 15.08 -30.49
C ILE A 793 -13.05 16.02 -31.05
N TYR A 794 -12.68 15.85 -32.31
CA TYR A 794 -11.56 16.56 -32.95
C TYR A 794 -12.02 17.72 -33.85
N GLY A 795 -13.33 17.90 -34.01
CA GLY A 795 -13.93 18.93 -34.84
C GLY A 795 -14.40 18.41 -36.21
N PRO A 796 -15.29 19.16 -36.89
CA PRO A 796 -15.92 18.72 -38.13
C PRO A 796 -14.91 18.41 -39.25
N GLU A 797 -13.83 19.17 -39.27
CA GLU A 797 -12.81 19.20 -40.33
C GLU A 797 -11.55 18.38 -40.00
N TYR A 798 -11.58 17.58 -38.93
CA TYR A 798 -10.38 16.90 -38.43
C TYR A 798 -9.77 15.90 -39.42
N ASP A 799 -10.58 15.37 -40.33
CA ASP A 799 -10.21 14.34 -41.31
C ASP A 799 -9.68 14.92 -42.63
N PHE A 800 -9.41 16.23 -42.71
CA PHE A 800 -8.51 16.76 -43.75
C PHE A 800 -7.09 16.24 -43.54
N LYS A 801 -6.38 15.96 -44.63
CA LYS A 801 -5.02 15.40 -44.58
C LYS A 801 -4.07 16.24 -43.71
N GLU A 802 -4.04 17.54 -43.92
CA GLU A 802 -3.25 18.50 -43.14
C GLU A 802 -3.54 18.46 -41.62
N ASN A 803 -4.80 18.26 -41.25
CA ASN A 803 -5.23 18.15 -39.86
C ASN A 803 -4.90 16.76 -39.29
N LEU A 804 -5.16 15.68 -40.02
CA LEU A 804 -4.84 14.31 -39.62
C LEU A 804 -3.35 14.12 -39.36
N ASP A 805 -2.48 14.61 -40.26
CA ASP A 805 -1.03 14.51 -40.12
C ASP A 805 -0.52 15.18 -38.85
N THR A 806 -1.17 16.27 -38.45
CA THR A 806 -0.89 16.96 -37.18
C THR A 806 -1.40 16.16 -35.98
N LEU A 807 -2.64 15.66 -36.05
CA LEU A 807 -3.27 14.89 -34.97
C LEU A 807 -2.63 13.51 -34.74
N LYS A 808 -2.01 12.91 -35.77
CA LYS A 808 -1.28 11.64 -35.68
C LYS A 808 -0.07 11.72 -34.74
N LYS A 809 0.42 12.92 -34.40
CA LYS A 809 1.57 13.17 -33.49
C LYS A 809 1.20 13.18 -31.99
N ARG A 810 0.01 12.71 -31.60
CA ARG A 810 -0.47 12.74 -30.20
C ARG A 810 0.30 11.78 -29.28
N GLY A 811 0.53 12.18 -28.03
CA GLY A 811 1.18 11.36 -27.01
C GLY A 811 0.18 10.57 -26.15
N LEU A 812 0.38 9.25 -26.02
CA LEU A 812 -0.52 8.35 -25.26
C LEU A 812 0.03 7.92 -23.90
N SER A 813 1.32 8.14 -23.63
CA SER A 813 2.01 7.58 -22.46
C SER A 813 1.38 7.99 -21.13
N LYS A 814 1.03 9.27 -20.96
CA LYS A 814 0.40 9.78 -19.74
C LYS A 814 -0.98 9.15 -19.50
N LYS A 815 -1.84 9.13 -20.53
CA LYS A 815 -3.19 8.54 -20.45
C LYS A 815 -3.14 7.04 -20.16
N ARG A 816 -2.23 6.30 -20.79
CA ARG A 816 -2.00 4.87 -20.53
C ARG A 816 -1.55 4.59 -19.10
N SER A 817 -0.61 5.39 -18.58
CA SER A 817 -0.14 5.23 -17.19
C SER A 817 -1.26 5.51 -16.19
N MET A 818 -2.05 6.56 -16.43
CA MET A 818 -3.20 6.94 -15.61
C MET A 818 -4.25 5.82 -15.58
N ALA A 819 -4.67 5.32 -16.74
CA ALA A 819 -5.66 4.24 -16.85
C ALA A 819 -5.27 2.99 -16.04
N ILE A 820 -4.01 2.55 -16.07
CA ILE A 820 -3.54 1.38 -15.31
C ILE A 820 -3.54 1.68 -13.79
N LYS A 821 -3.14 2.89 -13.38
CA LYS A 821 -3.14 3.27 -11.95
C LYS A 821 -4.54 3.37 -11.39
N GLU A 822 -5.45 4.05 -12.10
CA GLU A 822 -6.85 4.16 -11.69
C GLU A 822 -7.55 2.80 -11.68
N PHE A 823 -7.27 1.94 -12.66
CA PHE A 823 -7.79 0.58 -12.67
C PHE A 823 -7.33 -0.21 -11.45
N SER A 824 -6.06 -0.06 -11.09
CA SER A 824 -5.49 -0.69 -9.89
C SER A 824 -6.15 -0.19 -8.61
N LEU A 825 -6.45 1.11 -8.52
CA LEU A 825 -7.14 1.70 -7.37
C LEU A 825 -8.60 1.29 -7.29
N GLY A 826 -9.34 1.34 -8.40
CA GLY A 826 -10.74 0.92 -8.44
C GLY A 826 -10.89 -0.54 -8.03
N LEU A 827 -10.02 -1.42 -8.54
CA LEU A 827 -10.03 -2.83 -8.16
C LEU A 827 -9.64 -3.05 -6.70
N GLU A 828 -8.66 -2.30 -6.19
CA GLU A 828 -8.26 -2.37 -4.78
C GLU A 828 -9.39 -1.89 -3.86
N ALA A 829 -10.11 -0.81 -4.22
CA ALA A 829 -11.27 -0.32 -3.47
C ALA A 829 -12.34 -1.41 -3.31
N LEU A 830 -12.71 -2.07 -4.41
CA LEU A 830 -13.66 -3.19 -4.40
C LEU A 830 -13.19 -4.34 -3.52
N LYS A 831 -11.92 -4.73 -3.61
CA LYS A 831 -11.36 -5.83 -2.80
C LYS A 831 -11.41 -5.52 -1.31
N ARG A 832 -11.05 -4.30 -0.93
CA ARG A 832 -11.10 -3.84 0.46
C ARG A 832 -12.53 -3.78 0.99
N PHE A 833 -13.47 -3.32 0.17
CA PHE A 833 -14.89 -3.31 0.49
C PHE A 833 -15.44 -4.71 0.74
N VAL A 834 -15.19 -5.64 -0.19
CA VAL A 834 -15.61 -7.04 -0.06
C VAL A 834 -15.00 -7.73 1.18
N GLN A 835 -13.78 -7.36 1.56
CA GLN A 835 -13.09 -7.89 2.74
C GLN A 835 -13.53 -7.26 4.07
N GLY A 836 -14.44 -6.28 4.05
CA GLY A 836 -14.90 -5.60 5.25
C GLY A 836 -13.85 -4.68 5.91
N GLU A 837 -12.90 -4.16 5.11
CA GLU A 837 -12.00 -3.11 5.60
C GLU A 837 -12.78 -1.83 5.95
N PRO A 838 -12.28 -0.99 6.87
CA PRO A 838 -12.92 0.29 7.21
C PRO A 838 -13.13 1.21 6.01
N LEU A 839 -14.15 2.08 6.06
CA LEU A 839 -14.56 2.95 4.95
C LEU A 839 -13.41 3.84 4.45
N TYR A 840 -12.58 4.36 5.33
CA TYR A 840 -11.43 5.19 4.93
C TYR A 840 -10.38 4.44 4.09
N ARG A 841 -10.26 3.11 4.24
CA ARG A 841 -9.36 2.27 3.45
C ARG A 841 -9.92 2.02 2.05
N ILE A 842 -11.23 1.97 1.91
CA ILE A 842 -11.88 1.93 0.59
C ILE A 842 -11.72 3.31 -0.06
N HIS A 843 -11.95 4.36 0.72
CA HIS A 843 -11.94 5.74 0.24
C HIS A 843 -10.56 6.28 -0.09
N GLU A 844 -9.46 5.84 0.54
CA GLU A 844 -8.13 6.23 0.04
C GLU A 844 -7.97 5.84 -1.45
N CYS A 845 -8.47 4.66 -1.85
CA CYS A 845 -8.42 4.19 -3.23
C CYS A 845 -9.37 4.96 -4.15
N VAL A 846 -10.63 5.14 -3.74
CA VAL A 846 -11.64 5.90 -4.49
C VAL A 846 -11.20 7.35 -4.71
N PHE A 847 -10.74 8.04 -3.66
CA PHE A 847 -10.19 9.39 -3.77
C PHE A 847 -8.94 9.42 -4.64
N GLY A 848 -8.12 8.38 -4.61
CA GLY A 848 -6.95 8.29 -5.47
C GLY A 848 -7.29 8.25 -6.96
N VAL A 849 -8.42 7.63 -7.36
CA VAL A 849 -8.92 7.70 -8.74
C VAL A 849 -9.27 9.14 -9.10
N LEU A 850 -10.06 9.81 -8.26
CA LEU A 850 -10.50 11.18 -8.51
C LEU A 850 -9.34 12.20 -8.52
N SER A 851 -8.33 11.96 -7.67
CA SER A 851 -7.08 12.72 -7.63
C SER A 851 -6.32 12.63 -8.95
N MET A 852 -6.24 11.44 -9.56
CA MET A 852 -5.59 11.28 -10.86
C MET A 852 -6.41 11.86 -12.01
N GLU A 853 -7.74 11.85 -11.94
CA GLU A 853 -8.59 12.52 -12.94
C GLU A 853 -8.42 14.05 -12.95
N SER A 854 -7.85 14.64 -11.89
CA SER A 854 -7.50 16.07 -11.85
C SER A 854 -6.19 16.40 -12.59
N ASP A 855 -5.40 15.40 -13.00
CA ASP A 855 -4.18 15.64 -13.79
C ASP A 855 -4.54 16.13 -15.20
N ALA A 856 -3.89 17.20 -15.65
CA ALA A 856 -4.06 17.70 -17.01
C ALA A 856 -3.63 16.66 -18.07
N VAL A 857 -4.58 16.16 -18.84
CA VAL A 857 -4.37 15.27 -19.99
C VAL A 857 -5.20 15.80 -21.16
N ASP A 858 -4.77 15.50 -22.39
CA ASP A 858 -5.54 15.84 -23.58
C ASP A 858 -6.97 15.25 -23.49
N PRO A 859 -8.01 16.09 -23.44
CA PRO A 859 -9.40 15.66 -23.23
C PRO A 859 -9.97 14.88 -24.42
N ARG A 860 -9.28 14.90 -25.56
CA ARG A 860 -9.70 14.19 -26.78
C ARG A 860 -9.38 12.68 -26.72
N LEU A 861 -8.55 12.25 -25.78
CA LEU A 861 -8.04 10.87 -25.65
C LEU A 861 -9.01 9.91 -24.97
#